data_AF-A0A543DJV7-F1
#
_entry.id   AF-A0A543DJV7-F1
#
_cell.length_a   1.000
_cell.length_b   1.000
_cell.length_c   1.000
_cell.angle_alpha   90.00
_cell.angle_beta   90.00
_cell.angle_gamma   90.00
#
_symmetry.space_group_name_H-M   'P 1'
#
loop_
_entity.id
_entity.type
_entity.pdbx_description
1 polymer ?
#
loop_
_entity_poly.entity_id
_entity_poly.type
_entity_poly.pdbx_seq_one_letter_code
_entity_poly.pdbx_strand_id
1 'polypeptide(L)'
;MAHATVEPAPPPPGRPTAGVASVAGLGALVAVLVAGGLTALSGASPAEALGLPDPGVLTTVGLPAVRAFAEVCMALTIGSVLLAAFLVPPQRSGYLDVAGYRALRAGSWTAAGWAAGALLMVPLSLADTLGRPVGQVLDPGLVLDLLPRVAGATTWTLTALVAVLVLVGCRTVLTWGWTVVLFAIALAGPLPVTFTGHSASGGAHDIATDSLVLHVLAACLWVGGLVAVLTQAAARGPDRATALATAVPRYSRLALACWLVLAVTGTVNALVRIPLWALVGSTYGALVLAKAAALVALGVLGAVHRRASVPAAARGDAGALLRLGGVEVLLMLATMGLAVALGRTPTPDTGAGVPSRVETLIGYDLAGPPTLARLALDWRFDLVFGTAALVLAAAYLLGVRRLRRRGDAWAPGRTAAWLLGCATLLVATSSGLGRYGPAMFSVHMGQHMILGMLTPILLVLGAPVTLALRALPATGRAAPPGPREWLLAGVHSPLARWLTHPLVALALFVGSYYALYFSGLFPAALPEHWAHKVMNLHFLLVGALFFWPIVGVDPAPRRLPPAARMGLVFASVPFHAFFGVAVMSANTAFGGDFYRSLALPWVPDVLRDQQLGGGLAWAAGEVPLLLVVLALLVQWSRQDERSARRADRHAETHGDADLDAYNAMLRRLATEKAPFVAEGDEIRDEAGHTEEVRGDAAAPGERGTTGGTTAVVAGQRPDGGADERAGTAAERRPFVAPRDRRDDGE
;
A
#
# COMPACT_ATOMS: atom_id res chain seq x y z
N MET A 1 -30.10 47.05 -49.62
CA MET A 1 -30.56 46.25 -48.46
C MET A 1 -29.70 45.00 -48.36
N ALA A 2 -29.17 44.70 -47.17
CA ALA A 2 -28.60 43.40 -46.83
C ALA A 2 -28.74 43.23 -45.31
N HIS A 3 -29.43 42.19 -44.85
CA HIS A 3 -29.61 41.97 -43.41
C HIS A 3 -28.37 41.29 -42.82
N ALA A 4 -27.66 41.99 -41.94
CA ALA A 4 -26.71 41.35 -41.05
C ALA A 4 -27.48 40.52 -40.02
N THR A 5 -27.46 39.19 -40.16
CA THR A 5 -28.05 38.27 -39.19
C THR A 5 -27.22 38.27 -37.91
N VAL A 6 -27.74 38.86 -36.84
CA VAL A 6 -27.13 38.75 -35.51
C VAL A 6 -27.23 37.30 -35.05
N GLU A 7 -26.09 36.61 -34.99
CA GLU A 7 -26.02 35.23 -34.52
C GLU A 7 -26.39 35.17 -33.03
N PRO A 8 -27.33 34.29 -32.61
CA PRO A 8 -27.80 34.27 -31.24
C PRO A 8 -26.69 33.81 -30.29
N ALA A 9 -26.45 34.60 -29.23
CA ALA A 9 -25.44 34.29 -28.24
C ALA A 9 -25.64 32.88 -27.64
N PRO A 10 -24.55 32.10 -27.45
CA PRO A 10 -24.67 30.72 -26.95
C PRO A 10 -25.32 30.70 -25.56
N PRO A 11 -26.24 29.76 -25.30
CA PRO A 11 -27.00 29.73 -24.06
C PRO A 11 -26.07 29.54 -22.85
N PRO A 12 -26.35 30.19 -21.70
CA PRO A 12 -25.49 30.11 -20.52
C PRO A 12 -25.34 28.66 -20.03
N PRO A 13 -24.16 28.24 -19.55
CA PRO A 13 -23.86 26.84 -19.26
C PRO A 13 -24.63 26.31 -18.04
N GLY A 14 -25.82 25.75 -18.28
CA GLY A 14 -26.70 25.18 -17.26
C GLY A 14 -26.02 24.11 -16.40
N ARG A 15 -26.02 24.32 -15.08
CA ARG A 15 -25.29 23.54 -14.05
C ARG A 15 -25.65 22.04 -14.08
N PRO A 16 -24.71 21.12 -14.40
CA PRO A 16 -25.04 19.69 -14.59
C PRO A 16 -24.50 18.74 -13.52
N THR A 17 -23.55 19.17 -12.69
CA THR A 17 -22.91 18.33 -11.66
C THR A 17 -23.85 17.94 -10.53
N ALA A 18 -25.00 18.61 -10.42
CA ALA A 18 -26.04 18.32 -9.44
C ALA A 18 -26.51 16.85 -9.49
N GLY A 19 -26.66 16.24 -10.67
CA GLY A 19 -27.28 14.91 -10.79
C GLY A 19 -26.66 13.82 -9.92
N VAL A 20 -25.35 13.60 -10.03
CA VAL A 20 -24.66 12.55 -9.24
C VAL A 20 -24.47 12.98 -7.78
N ALA A 21 -24.29 14.28 -7.51
CA ALA A 21 -24.22 14.79 -6.14
C ALA A 21 -25.56 14.60 -5.39
N SER A 22 -26.70 14.85 -6.04
CA SER A 22 -28.04 14.60 -5.50
C SER A 22 -28.32 13.11 -5.32
N VAL A 23 -27.88 12.23 -6.24
CA VAL A 23 -28.01 10.77 -6.05
C VAL A 23 -27.17 10.28 -4.86
N ALA A 24 -25.93 10.76 -4.71
CA ALA A 24 -25.08 10.42 -3.57
C ALA A 24 -25.64 10.97 -2.24
N GLY A 25 -26.16 12.20 -2.24
CA GLY A 25 -26.81 12.82 -1.08
C GLY A 25 -28.13 12.13 -0.68
N LEU A 26 -28.96 11.78 -1.65
CA LEU A 26 -30.17 10.97 -1.44
C LEU A 26 -29.83 9.59 -0.91
N GLY A 27 -28.83 8.92 -1.48
CA GLY A 27 -28.35 7.62 -1.00
C GLY A 27 -27.77 7.68 0.40
N ALA A 28 -27.05 8.76 0.76
CA ALA A 28 -26.57 9.00 2.12
C ALA A 28 -27.74 9.23 3.10
N LEU A 29 -28.75 10.02 2.71
CA LEU A 29 -29.97 10.19 3.50
C LEU A 29 -30.71 8.85 3.71
N VAL A 30 -30.83 8.03 2.66
CA VAL A 30 -31.40 6.68 2.77
C VAL A 30 -30.56 5.80 3.68
N ALA A 31 -29.23 5.83 3.60
CA ALA A 31 -28.34 5.07 4.50
C ALA A 31 -28.57 5.46 5.98
N VAL A 32 -28.67 6.76 6.26
CA VAL A 32 -28.93 7.31 7.59
C VAL A 32 -30.32 6.90 8.11
N LEU A 33 -31.36 7.04 7.29
CA LEU A 33 -32.74 6.69 7.63
C LEU A 33 -32.92 5.17 7.83
N VAL A 34 -32.27 4.34 7.01
CA VAL A 34 -32.28 2.88 7.17
C VAL A 34 -31.54 2.46 8.43
N ALA A 35 -30.37 3.05 8.73
CA ALA A 35 -29.60 2.73 9.93
C ALA A 35 -30.35 3.09 11.23
N GLY A 36 -30.84 4.32 11.33
CA GLY A 36 -31.63 4.77 12.49
C GLY A 36 -32.97 4.06 12.58
N GLY A 37 -33.72 3.97 11.48
CA GLY A 37 -35.05 3.39 11.42
C GLY A 37 -35.09 1.90 11.72
N LEU A 38 -34.18 1.10 11.15
CA LEU A 38 -34.13 -0.34 11.46
C LEU A 38 -33.65 -0.61 12.90
N THR A 39 -32.78 0.24 13.47
CA THR A 39 -32.37 0.09 14.88
C THR A 39 -33.53 0.43 15.83
N ALA A 40 -34.33 1.46 15.52
CA ALA A 40 -35.52 1.79 16.28
C ALA A 40 -36.61 0.71 16.18
N LEU A 41 -36.85 0.18 14.96
CA LEU A 41 -37.87 -0.85 14.71
C LEU A 41 -37.49 -2.23 15.26
N SER A 42 -36.20 -2.52 15.45
CA SER A 42 -35.75 -3.80 16.03
C SER A 42 -35.77 -3.83 17.55
N GLY A 43 -36.02 -2.69 18.22
CA GLY A 43 -35.95 -2.57 19.68
C GLY A 43 -34.55 -2.80 20.25
N ALA A 44 -33.50 -2.69 19.41
CA ALA A 44 -32.14 -3.07 19.80
C ALA A 44 -31.48 -2.02 20.72
N SER A 45 -31.62 -2.25 22.03
CA SER A 45 -30.90 -1.56 23.10
C SER A 45 -29.81 -2.48 23.69
N PRO A 46 -28.53 -2.36 23.24
CA PRO A 46 -27.42 -3.13 23.83
C PRO A 46 -27.19 -2.80 25.31
N ALA A 47 -27.57 -1.59 25.74
CA ALA A 47 -27.49 -1.16 27.13
C ALA A 47 -28.44 -1.98 28.03
N GLU A 48 -29.71 -2.11 27.66
CA GLU A 48 -30.69 -2.91 28.41
C GLU A 48 -30.31 -4.40 28.48
N ALA A 49 -29.78 -4.95 27.38
CA ALA A 49 -29.26 -6.32 27.34
C ALA A 49 -28.05 -6.56 28.29
N LEU A 50 -27.38 -5.50 28.73
CA LEU A 50 -26.30 -5.51 29.72
C LEU A 50 -26.75 -5.00 31.11
N GLY A 51 -28.04 -4.71 31.31
CA GLY A 51 -28.57 -4.15 32.56
C GLY A 51 -28.19 -2.69 32.82
N LEU A 52 -27.72 -1.96 31.80
CA LEU A 52 -27.40 -0.53 31.87
C LEU A 52 -28.65 0.33 31.60
N PRO A 53 -28.73 1.57 32.10
CA PRO A 53 -29.82 2.49 31.79
C PRO A 53 -29.82 2.91 30.30
N ASP A 54 -30.99 3.23 29.74
CA ASP A 54 -31.11 3.74 28.37
C ASP A 54 -30.33 5.07 28.21
N PRO A 55 -29.37 5.16 27.26
CA PRO A 55 -28.70 6.42 26.93
C PRO A 55 -29.60 7.39 26.14
N GLY A 56 -30.87 7.06 25.93
CA GLY A 56 -31.91 7.91 25.39
C GLY A 56 -32.02 7.85 23.87
N VAL A 57 -33.23 8.07 23.35
CA VAL A 57 -33.56 8.02 21.89
C VAL A 57 -32.56 8.78 21.01
N LEU A 58 -32.04 9.93 21.45
CA LEU A 58 -31.04 10.71 20.71
C LEU A 58 -29.71 9.94 20.54
N THR A 59 -29.31 9.13 21.51
CA THR A 59 -28.16 8.23 21.40
C THR A 59 -28.54 6.98 20.62
N THR A 60 -29.61 6.30 21.02
CA THR A 60 -30.04 4.99 20.48
C THR A 60 -30.36 5.03 18.98
N VAL A 61 -30.94 6.13 18.49
CA VAL A 61 -31.20 6.35 17.04
C VAL A 61 -30.13 7.22 16.38
N GLY A 62 -29.57 8.21 17.10
CA GLY A 62 -28.57 9.12 16.54
C GLY A 62 -27.21 8.48 16.28
N LEU A 63 -26.78 7.51 17.10
CA LEU A 63 -25.52 6.79 16.93
C LEU A 63 -25.47 5.99 15.60
N PRO A 64 -26.42 5.09 15.28
CA PRO A 64 -26.41 4.42 13.97
C PRO A 64 -26.60 5.40 12.80
N ALA A 65 -27.38 6.47 12.97
CA ALA A 65 -27.56 7.51 11.97
C ALA A 65 -26.25 8.26 11.64
N VAL A 66 -25.56 8.79 12.65
CA VAL A 66 -24.27 9.50 12.50
C VAL A 66 -23.18 8.55 12.02
N ARG A 67 -23.17 7.30 12.50
CA ARG A 67 -22.24 6.26 12.03
C ARG A 67 -22.41 5.98 10.54
N ALA A 68 -23.64 5.80 10.06
CA ALA A 68 -23.90 5.60 8.62
C ALA A 68 -23.46 6.81 7.79
N PHE A 69 -23.72 8.04 8.26
CA PHE A 69 -23.22 9.25 7.61
C PHE A 69 -21.68 9.30 7.54
N ALA A 70 -21.00 9.00 8.65
CA ALA A 70 -19.54 8.98 8.73
C ALA A 70 -18.92 7.91 7.82
N GLU A 71 -19.43 6.68 7.83
CA GLU A 71 -18.96 5.57 6.99
C GLU A 71 -19.19 5.84 5.49
N VAL A 72 -20.32 6.45 5.11
CA VAL A 72 -20.56 6.88 3.72
C VAL A 72 -19.57 7.99 3.32
N CYS A 73 -19.39 9.03 4.14
CA CYS A 73 -18.44 10.10 3.85
C CYS A 73 -16.99 9.59 3.75
N MET A 74 -16.61 8.62 4.59
CA MET A 74 -15.33 7.92 4.55
C MET A 74 -15.14 7.17 3.21
N ALA A 75 -16.12 6.35 2.82
CA ALA A 75 -16.07 5.62 1.55
C ALA A 75 -15.95 6.55 0.34
N LEU A 76 -16.78 7.61 0.27
CA LEU A 76 -16.73 8.60 -0.81
C LEU A 76 -15.39 9.34 -0.88
N THR A 77 -14.76 9.59 0.28
CA THR A 77 -13.43 10.21 0.37
C THR A 77 -12.35 9.28 -0.18
N ILE A 78 -12.31 8.03 0.30
CA ILE A 78 -11.35 7.00 -0.16
C ILE A 78 -11.50 6.79 -1.67
N GLY A 79 -12.73 6.73 -2.19
CA GLY A 79 -13.03 6.66 -3.61
C GLY A 79 -12.54 7.84 -4.44
N SER A 80 -12.67 9.06 -3.91
CA SER A 80 -12.22 10.28 -4.57
C SER A 80 -10.68 10.36 -4.67
N VAL A 81 -9.97 9.96 -3.61
CA VAL A 81 -8.50 9.89 -3.61
C VAL A 81 -8.00 8.71 -4.47
N LEU A 82 -8.68 7.55 -4.43
CA LEU A 82 -8.45 6.42 -5.34
C LEU A 82 -8.52 6.83 -6.81
N LEU A 83 -9.51 7.64 -7.18
CA LEU A 83 -9.67 8.14 -8.55
C LEU A 83 -8.44 8.95 -8.98
N ALA A 84 -8.04 9.92 -8.17
CA ALA A 84 -6.87 10.78 -8.40
C ALA A 84 -5.52 10.03 -8.39
N ALA A 85 -5.39 8.98 -7.57
CA ALA A 85 -4.16 8.21 -7.42
C ALA A 85 -3.96 7.17 -8.54
N PHE A 86 -5.00 6.48 -8.99
CA PHE A 86 -4.84 5.27 -9.83
C PHE A 86 -5.76 5.16 -11.05
N LEU A 87 -6.91 5.86 -11.07
CA LEU A 87 -7.90 5.65 -12.13
C LEU A 87 -7.76 6.64 -13.30
N VAL A 88 -7.42 7.91 -13.03
CA VAL A 88 -7.03 8.91 -14.06
C VAL A 88 -5.51 9.09 -14.11
N PRO A 89 -4.92 9.43 -15.28
CA PRO A 89 -3.49 9.73 -15.37
C PRO A 89 -3.12 11.05 -14.67
N PRO A 90 -1.90 11.15 -14.12
CA PRO A 90 -1.26 12.42 -13.82
C PRO A 90 -0.67 13.04 -15.10
N GLN A 91 -0.28 14.31 -15.00
CA GLN A 91 0.49 15.01 -16.04
C GLN A 91 1.92 14.45 -16.15
N ARG A 92 2.58 14.66 -17.30
CA ARG A 92 3.99 14.29 -17.52
C ARG A 92 4.97 14.95 -16.52
N SER A 93 4.58 16.07 -15.93
CA SER A 93 5.31 16.80 -14.88
C SER A 93 5.22 16.16 -13.48
N GLY A 94 4.44 15.08 -13.31
CA GLY A 94 4.18 14.45 -12.02
C GLY A 94 3.10 15.14 -11.16
N TYR A 95 2.57 16.27 -11.63
CA TYR A 95 1.40 16.93 -11.06
C TYR A 95 0.10 16.21 -11.47
N LEU A 96 -0.97 16.41 -10.70
CA LEU A 96 -2.29 15.89 -11.03
C LEU A 96 -2.86 16.57 -12.29
N ASP A 97 -3.55 15.79 -13.12
CA ASP A 97 -4.38 16.34 -14.20
C ASP A 97 -5.68 16.96 -13.66
N VAL A 98 -6.37 17.76 -14.49
CA VAL A 98 -7.64 18.44 -14.16
C VAL A 98 -8.66 17.51 -13.49
N ALA A 99 -8.79 16.28 -14.01
CA ALA A 99 -9.68 15.26 -13.45
C ALA A 99 -9.25 14.83 -12.02
N GLY A 100 -7.95 14.59 -11.80
CA GLY A 100 -7.40 14.20 -10.49
C GLY A 100 -7.46 15.33 -9.47
N TYR A 101 -7.19 16.57 -9.87
CA TYR A 101 -7.36 17.74 -9.02
C TYR A 101 -8.82 17.93 -8.62
N ARG A 102 -9.75 17.87 -9.59
CA ARG A 102 -11.20 17.94 -9.34
C ARG A 102 -11.68 16.85 -8.39
N ALA A 103 -11.12 15.64 -8.50
CA ALA A 103 -11.40 14.53 -7.59
C ALA A 103 -10.95 14.81 -6.14
N LEU A 104 -9.74 15.33 -5.92
CA LEU A 104 -9.31 15.74 -4.57
C LEU A 104 -10.15 16.91 -4.03
N ARG A 105 -10.53 17.88 -4.87
CA ARG A 105 -11.43 18.97 -4.45
C ARG A 105 -12.81 18.42 -4.02
N ALA A 106 -13.38 17.47 -4.76
CA ALA A 106 -14.63 16.80 -4.38
C ALA A 106 -14.47 15.99 -3.08
N GLY A 107 -13.43 15.14 -3.01
CA GLY A 107 -13.11 14.33 -1.83
C GLY A 107 -12.83 15.16 -0.57
N SER A 108 -12.42 16.43 -0.71
CA SER A 108 -12.26 17.32 0.44
C SER A 108 -13.58 17.69 1.13
N TRP A 109 -14.71 17.69 0.43
CA TRP A 109 -16.02 17.95 1.05
C TRP A 109 -16.52 16.72 1.80
N THR A 110 -16.32 15.52 1.24
CA THR A 110 -16.65 14.27 1.93
C THR A 110 -15.68 14.00 3.09
N ALA A 111 -14.42 14.44 3.01
CA ALA A 111 -13.47 14.36 4.12
C ALA A 111 -13.89 15.26 5.30
N ALA A 112 -14.43 16.45 5.02
CA ALA A 112 -15.00 17.31 6.05
C ALA A 112 -16.25 16.68 6.69
N GLY A 113 -17.14 16.07 5.90
CA GLY A 113 -18.28 15.30 6.41
C GLY A 113 -17.86 14.09 7.25
N TRP A 114 -16.83 13.37 6.83
CA TRP A 114 -16.26 12.24 7.57
C TRP A 114 -15.64 12.67 8.89
N ALA A 115 -14.85 13.75 8.90
CA ALA A 115 -14.29 14.32 10.13
C ALA A 115 -15.38 14.79 11.10
N ALA A 116 -16.40 15.50 10.61
CA ALA A 116 -17.53 15.95 11.43
C ALA A 116 -18.32 14.76 12.00
N GLY A 117 -18.63 13.75 11.18
CA GLY A 117 -19.30 12.52 11.63
C GLY A 117 -18.49 11.75 12.67
N ALA A 118 -17.19 11.58 12.46
CA ALA A 118 -16.30 10.91 13.40
C ALA A 118 -16.16 11.67 14.73
N LEU A 119 -16.11 13.00 14.71
CA LEU A 119 -16.13 13.82 15.93
C LEU A 119 -17.47 13.70 16.69
N LEU A 120 -18.60 13.71 15.98
CA LEU A 120 -19.93 13.52 16.59
C LEU A 120 -20.11 12.11 17.19
N MET A 121 -19.44 11.09 16.64
CA MET A 121 -19.44 9.74 17.20
C MET A 121 -18.73 9.64 18.56
N VAL A 122 -17.83 10.56 18.93
CA VAL A 122 -17.13 10.52 20.22
C VAL A 122 -18.09 10.66 21.42
N PRO A 123 -18.86 11.76 21.58
CA PRO A 123 -19.81 11.88 22.70
C PRO A 123 -20.97 10.88 22.61
N LEU A 124 -21.39 10.48 21.40
CA LEU A 124 -22.41 9.43 21.24
C LEU A 124 -21.90 8.06 21.73
N SER A 125 -20.63 7.72 21.47
CA SER A 125 -20.03 6.47 21.95
C SER A 125 -19.81 6.49 23.47
N LEU A 126 -19.48 7.64 24.06
CA LEU A 126 -19.40 7.81 25.51
C LEU A 126 -20.80 7.64 26.15
N ALA A 127 -21.84 8.27 25.58
CA ALA A 127 -23.23 8.13 26.04
C ALA A 127 -23.72 6.68 26.01
N ASP A 128 -23.52 5.98 24.89
CA ASP A 128 -23.89 4.57 24.66
C ASP A 128 -23.15 3.62 25.62
N THR A 129 -21.87 3.89 25.91
CA THR A 129 -21.06 3.08 26.85
C THR A 129 -21.44 3.32 28.32
N LEU A 130 -21.84 4.54 28.68
CA LEU A 130 -22.14 4.92 30.08
C LEU A 130 -23.60 4.69 30.48
N GLY A 131 -24.49 4.39 29.54
CA GLY A 131 -25.94 4.36 29.79
C GLY A 131 -26.48 5.72 30.26
N ARG A 132 -26.04 6.82 29.61
CA ARG A 132 -26.42 8.19 29.99
C ARG A 132 -26.84 9.03 28.78
N PRO A 133 -27.86 9.90 28.91
CA PRO A 133 -28.22 10.88 27.88
C PRO A 133 -27.01 11.73 27.48
N VAL A 134 -26.75 11.83 26.17
CA VAL A 134 -25.54 12.50 25.63
C VAL A 134 -25.31 13.91 26.18
N GLY A 135 -26.37 14.69 26.46
CA GLY A 135 -26.26 16.02 27.07
C GLY A 135 -25.61 16.06 28.47
N GLN A 136 -25.59 14.93 29.20
CA GLN A 136 -24.89 14.77 30.49
C GLN A 136 -23.41 14.38 30.32
N VAL A 137 -22.96 14.15 29.07
CA VAL A 137 -21.63 13.63 28.71
C VAL A 137 -20.91 14.60 27.75
N LEU A 138 -21.42 15.82 27.58
CA LEU A 138 -20.81 16.88 26.76
C LEU A 138 -19.81 17.77 27.52
N ASP A 139 -19.59 17.55 28.82
CA ASP A 139 -18.58 18.31 29.57
C ASP A 139 -17.16 18.03 29.04
N PRO A 140 -16.38 19.05 28.62
CA PRO A 140 -15.05 18.84 28.05
C PRO A 140 -14.06 18.15 29.00
N GLY A 141 -14.17 18.37 30.31
CA GLY A 141 -13.30 17.72 31.29
C GLY A 141 -13.57 16.21 31.37
N LEU A 142 -14.85 15.85 31.52
CA LEU A 142 -15.31 14.45 31.51
C LEU A 142 -14.98 13.75 30.20
N VAL A 143 -15.18 14.40 29.05
CA VAL A 143 -14.85 13.83 27.74
C VAL A 143 -13.35 13.52 27.65
N LEU A 144 -12.47 14.44 28.07
CA LEU A 144 -11.02 14.25 27.98
C LEU A 144 -10.50 13.15 28.93
N ASP A 145 -11.06 13.01 30.13
CA ASP A 145 -10.67 11.94 31.08
C ASP A 145 -11.18 10.55 30.65
N LEU A 146 -12.36 10.47 30.04
CA LEU A 146 -12.96 9.20 29.61
C LEU A 146 -12.51 8.74 28.21
N LEU A 147 -12.06 9.65 27.34
CA LEU A 147 -11.61 9.33 25.98
C LEU A 147 -10.59 8.17 25.93
N PRO A 148 -9.48 8.15 26.70
CA PRO A 148 -8.53 7.04 26.69
C PRO A 148 -9.04 5.78 27.42
N ARG A 149 -10.16 5.86 28.15
CA ARG A 149 -10.76 4.75 28.91
C ARG A 149 -11.84 4.02 28.13
N VAL A 150 -12.50 4.70 27.17
CA VAL A 150 -13.58 4.15 26.34
C VAL A 150 -13.07 3.90 24.93
N ALA A 151 -12.88 2.63 24.58
CA ALA A 151 -12.28 2.21 23.30
C ALA A 151 -12.98 2.83 22.08
N GLY A 152 -14.32 2.88 22.06
CA GLY A 152 -15.07 3.51 20.97
C GLY A 152 -14.83 5.02 20.83
N ALA A 153 -14.69 5.74 21.95
CA ALA A 153 -14.37 7.17 21.94
C ALA A 153 -12.94 7.41 21.43
N THR A 154 -11.98 6.59 21.84
CA THR A 154 -10.61 6.59 21.31
C THR A 154 -10.59 6.31 19.80
N THR A 155 -11.25 5.26 19.31
CA THR A 155 -11.13 4.88 17.89
C THR A 155 -11.85 5.86 16.95
N TRP A 156 -12.99 6.43 17.35
CA TRP A 156 -13.61 7.53 16.59
C TRP A 156 -12.75 8.80 16.61
N THR A 157 -12.04 9.09 17.70
CA THR A 157 -11.06 10.20 17.75
C THR A 157 -9.90 9.97 16.80
N LEU A 158 -9.31 8.76 16.76
CA LEU A 158 -8.24 8.41 15.83
C LEU A 158 -8.71 8.49 14.37
N THR A 159 -9.91 7.97 14.06
CA THR A 159 -10.53 8.09 12.73
C THR A 159 -10.81 9.55 12.36
N ALA A 160 -11.21 10.42 13.32
CA ALA A 160 -11.39 11.85 13.08
C ALA A 160 -10.05 12.56 12.76
N LEU A 161 -8.97 12.23 13.48
CA LEU A 161 -7.63 12.77 13.21
C LEU A 161 -7.14 12.37 11.81
N VAL A 162 -7.36 11.12 11.39
CA VAL A 162 -7.05 10.68 10.02
C VAL A 162 -7.94 11.40 9.00
N ALA A 163 -9.24 11.56 9.27
CA ALA A 163 -10.16 12.29 8.39
C ALA A 163 -9.74 13.76 8.19
N VAL A 164 -9.27 14.44 9.25
CA VAL A 164 -8.70 15.80 9.19
C VAL A 164 -7.40 15.84 8.39
N LEU A 165 -6.49 14.87 8.60
CA LEU A 165 -5.26 14.77 7.82
C LEU A 165 -5.55 14.54 6.31
N VAL A 166 -6.56 13.72 6.00
CA VAL A 166 -7.02 13.49 4.62
C VAL A 166 -7.72 14.73 4.05
N LEU A 167 -8.52 15.45 4.82
CA LEU A 167 -9.13 16.73 4.43
C LEU A 167 -8.06 17.75 4.05
N VAL A 168 -7.04 17.94 4.89
CA VAL A 168 -5.91 18.84 4.62
C VAL A 168 -5.14 18.38 3.37
N GLY A 169 -4.80 17.09 3.26
CA GLY A 169 -4.14 16.54 2.09
C GLY A 169 -4.93 16.73 0.79
N CYS A 170 -6.25 16.50 0.81
CA CYS A 170 -7.14 16.76 -0.32
C CYS A 170 -7.20 18.25 -0.73
N ARG A 171 -6.80 19.17 0.16
CA ARG A 171 -6.69 20.62 -0.10
C ARG A 171 -5.28 21.05 -0.54
N THR A 172 -4.21 20.44 -0.02
CA THR A 172 -2.81 20.86 -0.26
C THR A 172 -2.06 20.04 -1.32
N VAL A 173 -2.39 18.76 -1.51
CA VAL A 173 -1.66 17.88 -2.44
C VAL A 173 -1.96 18.22 -3.90
N LEU A 174 -0.91 18.43 -4.68
CA LEU A 174 -0.96 18.70 -6.13
C LEU A 174 -0.15 17.69 -6.97
N THR A 175 0.66 16.83 -6.35
CA THR A 175 1.50 15.84 -7.05
C THR A 175 1.01 14.42 -6.86
N TRP A 176 1.21 13.59 -7.89
CA TRP A 176 0.75 12.20 -7.91
C TRP A 176 1.37 11.36 -6.79
N GLY A 177 2.68 11.52 -6.53
CA GLY A 177 3.38 10.76 -5.49
C GLY A 177 2.80 10.99 -4.08
N TRP A 178 2.55 12.25 -3.70
CA TRP A 178 1.86 12.56 -2.44
C TRP A 178 0.38 12.16 -2.45
N THR A 179 -0.26 12.05 -3.62
CA THR A 179 -1.63 11.53 -3.72
C THR A 179 -1.72 10.03 -3.43
N VAL A 180 -0.67 9.27 -3.78
CA VAL A 180 -0.55 7.84 -3.39
C VAL A 180 -0.34 7.69 -1.88
N VAL A 181 0.46 8.58 -1.26
CA VAL A 181 0.62 8.60 0.21
C VAL A 181 -0.70 8.98 0.90
N LEU A 182 -1.40 10.00 0.40
CA LEU A 182 -2.72 10.43 0.88
C LEU A 182 -3.76 9.30 0.76
N PHE A 183 -3.71 8.50 -0.30
CA PHE A 183 -4.57 7.32 -0.45
C PHE A 183 -4.29 6.27 0.63
N ALA A 184 -3.02 5.97 0.93
CA ALA A 184 -2.66 5.03 1.98
C ALA A 184 -3.12 5.50 3.37
N ILE A 185 -2.99 6.81 3.65
CA ILE A 185 -3.52 7.44 4.88
C ILE A 185 -5.05 7.32 4.94
N ALA A 186 -5.76 7.62 3.85
CA ALA A 186 -7.21 7.49 3.79
C ALA A 186 -7.69 6.04 3.98
N LEU A 187 -6.95 5.07 3.45
CA LEU A 187 -7.23 3.64 3.60
C LEU A 187 -6.93 3.11 5.02
N ALA A 188 -6.12 3.82 5.81
CA ALA A 188 -5.90 3.51 7.22
C ALA A 188 -7.00 4.06 8.15
N GLY A 189 -7.74 5.09 7.73
CA GLY A 189 -8.78 5.75 8.54
C GLY A 189 -9.95 4.88 9.03
N PRO A 190 -10.41 3.83 8.29
CA PRO A 190 -11.39 2.87 8.81
C PRO A 190 -10.85 1.95 9.91
N LEU A 191 -9.54 1.73 9.97
CA LEU A 191 -8.94 0.63 10.72
C LEU A 191 -9.24 0.66 12.23
N PRO A 192 -9.13 1.79 12.96
CA PRO A 192 -9.40 1.83 14.40
C PRO A 192 -10.79 1.32 14.75
N VAL A 193 -11.82 1.84 14.07
CA VAL A 193 -13.22 1.46 14.32
C VAL A 193 -13.50 0.00 13.92
N THR A 194 -12.83 -0.52 12.88
CA THR A 194 -12.98 -1.94 12.51
C THR A 194 -12.30 -2.90 13.47
N PHE A 195 -11.20 -2.50 14.13
CA PHE A 195 -10.49 -3.35 15.09
C PHE A 195 -11.21 -3.47 16.44
N THR A 196 -11.85 -2.39 16.93
CA THR A 196 -12.61 -2.42 18.20
C THR A 196 -14.10 -2.74 18.03
N GLY A 197 -14.56 -3.03 16.81
CA GLY A 197 -15.99 -3.03 16.47
C GLY A 197 -16.81 -4.22 16.98
N HIS A 198 -16.18 -5.34 17.39
CA HIS A 198 -16.88 -6.60 17.69
C HIS A 198 -16.26 -7.47 18.80
N SER A 199 -15.37 -6.92 19.62
CA SER A 199 -14.49 -7.67 20.52
C SER A 199 -15.17 -8.31 21.76
N ALA A 200 -16.50 -8.35 21.83
CA ALA A 200 -17.24 -8.48 23.09
C ALA A 200 -18.34 -9.57 23.14
N SER A 201 -18.61 -10.29 22.05
CA SER A 201 -19.74 -11.26 22.01
C SER A 201 -19.45 -12.52 21.20
N GLY A 202 -18.87 -13.53 21.86
CA GLY A 202 -18.65 -14.88 21.32
C GLY A 202 -17.23 -15.17 20.83
N GLY A 203 -16.96 -16.45 20.60
CA GLY A 203 -15.68 -16.95 20.09
C GLY A 203 -15.39 -16.57 18.63
N ALA A 204 -14.16 -16.86 18.20
CA ALA A 204 -13.60 -16.52 16.89
C ALA A 204 -13.61 -15.02 16.54
N HIS A 205 -13.46 -14.15 17.54
CA HIS A 205 -13.39 -12.70 17.36
C HIS A 205 -12.22 -12.26 16.45
N ASP A 206 -11.14 -13.04 16.40
CA ASP A 206 -9.99 -12.87 15.49
C ASP A 206 -10.40 -12.97 14.02
N ILE A 207 -11.12 -14.04 13.65
CA ILE A 207 -11.63 -14.29 12.30
C ILE A 207 -12.72 -13.26 11.95
N ALA A 208 -13.58 -12.91 12.91
CA ALA A 208 -14.60 -11.87 12.74
C ALA A 208 -13.99 -10.49 12.47
N THR A 209 -12.87 -10.16 13.13
CA THR A 209 -12.16 -8.87 12.99
C THR A 209 -11.40 -8.80 11.66
N ASP A 210 -10.57 -9.81 11.35
CA ASP A 210 -9.84 -9.90 10.08
C ASP A 210 -10.79 -9.81 8.87
N SER A 211 -11.89 -10.57 8.90
CA SER A 211 -12.88 -10.56 7.82
C SER A 211 -13.60 -9.21 7.70
N LEU A 212 -13.92 -8.53 8.81
CA LEU A 212 -14.53 -7.20 8.76
C LEU A 212 -13.58 -6.16 8.17
N VAL A 213 -12.30 -6.15 8.56
CA VAL A 213 -11.30 -5.21 8.02
C VAL A 213 -11.24 -5.34 6.50
N LEU A 214 -11.13 -6.57 5.98
CA LEU A 214 -11.16 -6.83 4.55
C LEU A 214 -12.50 -6.42 3.90
N HIS A 215 -13.63 -6.61 4.59
CA HIS A 215 -14.96 -6.22 4.12
C HIS A 215 -15.12 -4.70 3.98
N VAL A 216 -14.75 -3.93 5.02
CA VAL A 216 -14.91 -2.46 5.03
C VAL A 216 -13.97 -1.78 4.05
N LEU A 217 -12.72 -2.24 3.92
CA LEU A 217 -11.80 -1.72 2.91
C LEU A 217 -12.32 -2.01 1.49
N ALA A 218 -12.82 -3.22 1.22
CA ALA A 218 -13.43 -3.55 -0.07
C ALA A 218 -14.70 -2.73 -0.36
N ALA A 219 -15.55 -2.48 0.64
CA ALA A 219 -16.73 -1.63 0.51
C ALA A 219 -16.36 -0.18 0.17
N CYS A 220 -15.38 0.40 0.87
CA CYS A 220 -14.91 1.78 0.60
C CYS A 220 -14.37 1.94 -0.82
N LEU A 221 -13.56 0.98 -1.30
CA LEU A 221 -13.00 0.99 -2.65
C LEU A 221 -14.05 0.77 -3.75
N TRP A 222 -15.12 0.03 -3.47
CA TRP A 222 -16.22 -0.23 -4.40
C TRP A 222 -17.22 0.94 -4.44
N VAL A 223 -17.90 1.23 -3.33
CA VAL A 223 -18.95 2.26 -3.27
C VAL A 223 -18.38 3.65 -3.56
N GLY A 224 -17.25 3.99 -2.92
CA GLY A 224 -16.55 5.24 -3.18
C GLY A 224 -16.01 5.34 -4.61
N GLY A 225 -15.39 4.26 -5.10
CA GLY A 225 -14.84 4.20 -6.47
C GLY A 225 -15.92 4.38 -7.53
N LEU A 226 -17.12 3.82 -7.32
CA LEU A 226 -18.26 4.01 -8.21
C LEU A 226 -18.67 5.48 -8.27
N VAL A 227 -18.92 6.13 -7.13
CA VAL A 227 -19.35 7.54 -7.10
C VAL A 227 -18.27 8.47 -7.66
N ALA A 228 -16.98 8.17 -7.45
CA ALA A 228 -15.88 8.93 -8.04
C ALA A 228 -15.83 8.78 -9.58
N VAL A 229 -16.06 7.57 -10.12
CA VAL A 229 -16.17 7.36 -11.57
C VAL A 229 -17.43 8.01 -12.14
N LEU A 230 -18.57 7.97 -11.44
CA LEU A 230 -19.82 8.59 -11.88
C LEU A 230 -19.76 10.12 -11.86
N THR A 231 -19.10 10.73 -10.87
CA THR A 231 -18.89 12.20 -10.84
C THR A 231 -17.96 12.66 -11.96
N GLN A 232 -16.90 11.90 -12.28
CA GLN A 232 -16.08 12.15 -13.48
C GLN A 232 -16.89 11.92 -14.78
N ALA A 233 -17.81 10.95 -14.80
CA ALA A 233 -18.70 10.70 -15.94
C ALA A 233 -19.80 11.75 -16.13
N ALA A 234 -20.21 12.44 -15.07
CA ALA A 234 -21.16 13.56 -15.12
C ALA A 234 -20.50 14.90 -15.45
N ALA A 235 -19.17 15.01 -15.32
CA ALA A 235 -18.43 16.22 -15.64
C ALA A 235 -18.61 16.65 -17.10
N ARG A 236 -18.64 17.97 -17.33
CA ARG A 236 -18.51 18.59 -18.66
C ARG A 236 -17.14 19.27 -18.73
N GLY A 237 -16.21 18.64 -19.43
CA GLY A 237 -14.86 19.12 -19.67
C GLY A 237 -14.19 18.30 -20.77
N PRO A 238 -13.20 18.84 -21.51
CA PRO A 238 -12.54 18.14 -22.61
C PRO A 238 -11.76 16.91 -22.13
N ASP A 239 -11.33 16.90 -20.86
CA ASP A 239 -10.67 15.79 -20.16
C ASP A 239 -11.56 14.53 -19.99
N ARG A 240 -12.89 14.69 -20.09
CA ARG A 240 -13.87 13.65 -19.76
C ARG A 240 -13.62 12.34 -20.53
N ALA A 241 -13.43 12.40 -21.85
CA ALA A 241 -13.36 11.21 -22.68
C ALA A 241 -12.09 10.38 -22.43
N THR A 242 -10.93 11.05 -22.37
CA THR A 242 -9.62 10.43 -22.09
C THR A 242 -9.55 9.89 -20.65
N ALA A 243 -10.15 10.61 -19.70
CA ALA A 243 -10.32 10.15 -18.33
C ALA A 243 -11.19 8.88 -18.25
N LEU A 244 -12.37 8.84 -18.87
CA LEU A 244 -13.27 7.67 -18.80
C LEU A 244 -12.69 6.44 -19.51
N ALA A 245 -12.02 6.62 -20.66
CA ALA A 245 -11.31 5.55 -21.36
C ALA A 245 -10.24 4.88 -20.48
N THR A 246 -9.69 5.59 -19.51
CA THR A 246 -8.70 5.08 -18.55
C THR A 246 -9.35 4.55 -17.27
N ALA A 247 -10.21 5.34 -16.65
CA ALA A 247 -10.77 5.10 -15.32
C ALA A 247 -11.79 3.96 -15.32
N VAL A 248 -12.72 3.92 -16.28
CA VAL A 248 -13.83 2.93 -16.27
C VAL A 248 -13.31 1.49 -16.41
N PRO A 249 -12.37 1.15 -17.33
CA PRO A 249 -11.82 -0.21 -17.41
C PRO A 249 -10.93 -0.60 -16.22
N ARG A 250 -10.24 0.36 -15.58
CA ARG A 250 -9.45 0.11 -14.36
C ARG A 250 -10.36 -0.16 -13.17
N TYR A 251 -11.31 0.74 -12.92
CA TYR A 251 -12.27 0.63 -11.83
C TYR A 251 -13.14 -0.62 -11.96
N SER A 252 -13.62 -0.97 -13.16
CA SER A 252 -14.42 -2.18 -13.36
C SER A 252 -13.70 -3.47 -12.89
N ARG A 253 -12.37 -3.55 -13.05
CA ARG A 253 -11.57 -4.68 -12.53
C ARG A 253 -11.49 -4.67 -11.01
N LEU A 254 -11.24 -3.50 -10.41
CA LEU A 254 -11.21 -3.32 -8.95
C LEU A 254 -12.56 -3.69 -8.32
N ALA A 255 -13.67 -3.21 -8.90
CA ALA A 255 -15.03 -3.54 -8.46
C ALA A 255 -15.33 -5.05 -8.48
N LEU A 256 -14.73 -5.82 -9.40
CA LEU A 256 -14.88 -7.28 -9.39
C LEU A 256 -14.16 -7.92 -8.20
N ALA A 257 -12.94 -7.47 -7.92
CA ALA A 257 -12.16 -7.94 -6.77
C ALA A 257 -12.86 -7.56 -5.45
N CYS A 258 -13.39 -6.34 -5.35
CA CYS A 258 -14.12 -5.89 -4.16
C CYS A 258 -15.40 -6.71 -3.96
N TRP A 259 -16.20 -6.94 -5.00
CA TRP A 259 -17.40 -7.79 -4.92
C TRP A 259 -17.08 -9.23 -4.46
N LEU A 260 -16.00 -9.83 -4.99
CA LEU A 260 -15.54 -11.15 -4.56
C LEU A 260 -15.07 -11.17 -3.09
N VAL A 261 -14.30 -10.16 -2.66
CA VAL A 261 -13.87 -10.03 -1.26
C VAL A 261 -15.08 -9.85 -0.33
N LEU A 262 -16.05 -9.03 -0.71
CA LEU A 262 -17.28 -8.81 0.06
C LEU A 262 -18.15 -10.07 0.17
N ALA A 263 -18.22 -10.88 -0.89
CA ALA A 263 -18.92 -12.16 -0.87
C ALA A 263 -18.24 -13.16 0.09
N VAL A 264 -16.92 -13.33 0.00
CA VAL A 264 -16.16 -14.23 0.89
C VAL A 264 -16.21 -13.77 2.34
N THR A 265 -15.84 -12.51 2.62
CA THR A 265 -15.81 -11.95 3.99
C THR A 265 -17.21 -11.84 4.61
N GLY A 266 -18.24 -11.60 3.81
CA GLY A 266 -19.64 -11.62 4.24
C GLY A 266 -20.11 -13.03 4.61
N THR A 267 -19.74 -14.04 3.82
CA THR A 267 -20.05 -15.45 4.10
C THR A 267 -19.34 -15.93 5.36
N VAL A 268 -18.05 -15.59 5.54
CA VAL A 268 -17.30 -15.89 6.76
C VAL A 268 -17.91 -15.20 8.00
N ASN A 269 -18.27 -13.91 7.92
CA ASN A 269 -18.97 -13.23 9.03
C ASN A 269 -20.32 -13.87 9.36
N ALA A 270 -21.08 -14.33 8.36
CA ALA A 270 -22.34 -15.01 8.63
C ALA A 270 -22.10 -16.35 9.36
N LEU A 271 -21.20 -17.20 8.84
CA LEU A 271 -20.90 -18.50 9.41
C LEU A 271 -20.29 -18.45 10.83
N VAL A 272 -19.58 -17.36 11.17
CA VAL A 272 -19.04 -17.14 12.53
C VAL A 272 -20.10 -16.64 13.52
N ARG A 273 -21.16 -15.95 13.05
CA ARG A 273 -22.09 -15.20 13.92
C ARG A 273 -23.49 -15.79 14.05
N ILE A 274 -23.90 -16.69 13.15
CA ILE A 274 -25.23 -17.30 13.19
C ILE A 274 -25.19 -18.74 12.63
N PRO A 275 -25.70 -19.76 13.36
CA PRO A 275 -25.78 -21.12 12.83
C PRO A 275 -26.83 -21.19 11.72
N LEU A 276 -26.61 -22.08 10.74
CA LEU A 276 -27.41 -22.15 9.51
C LEU A 276 -28.92 -22.33 9.74
N TRP A 277 -29.33 -22.98 10.84
CA TRP A 277 -30.75 -23.15 11.19
C TRP A 277 -31.43 -21.85 11.64
N ALA A 278 -30.70 -20.93 12.28
CA ALA A 278 -31.24 -19.67 12.80
C ALA A 278 -31.37 -18.59 11.70
N LEU A 279 -30.76 -18.81 10.53
CA LEU A 279 -30.68 -17.87 9.41
C LEU A 279 -32.05 -17.43 8.87
N VAL A 280 -33.07 -18.30 8.95
CA VAL A 280 -34.44 -18.02 8.47
C VAL A 280 -35.42 -17.72 9.61
N GLY A 281 -35.02 -17.98 10.86
CA GLY A 281 -35.88 -17.86 12.06
C GLY A 281 -35.62 -16.64 12.94
N SER A 282 -34.75 -15.70 12.53
CA SER A 282 -34.33 -14.57 13.37
C SER A 282 -34.20 -13.25 12.61
N THR A 283 -34.40 -12.12 13.31
CA THR A 283 -34.21 -10.77 12.76
C THR A 283 -32.80 -10.58 12.21
N TYR A 284 -31.77 -11.03 12.94
CA TYR A 284 -30.38 -11.01 12.49
C TYR A 284 -30.20 -11.80 11.18
N GLY A 285 -30.76 -13.01 11.10
CA GLY A 285 -30.73 -13.85 9.90
C GLY A 285 -31.41 -13.20 8.69
N ALA A 286 -32.58 -12.59 8.90
CA ALA A 286 -33.31 -11.87 7.85
C ALA A 286 -32.51 -10.67 7.29
N LEU A 287 -31.83 -9.91 8.16
CA LEU A 287 -30.96 -8.80 7.74
C LEU A 287 -29.72 -9.31 6.96
N VAL A 288 -29.14 -10.44 7.36
CA VAL A 288 -28.06 -11.13 6.62
C VAL A 288 -28.53 -11.58 5.24
N LEU A 289 -29.72 -12.21 5.14
CA LEU A 289 -30.32 -12.63 3.89
C LEU A 289 -30.63 -11.43 2.96
N ALA A 290 -31.14 -10.33 3.50
CA ALA A 290 -31.36 -9.09 2.74
C ALA A 290 -30.04 -8.52 2.18
N LYS A 291 -28.97 -8.50 2.99
CA LYS A 291 -27.63 -8.08 2.55
C LYS A 291 -27.04 -9.01 1.48
N ALA A 292 -27.28 -10.32 1.58
CA ALA A 292 -26.87 -11.29 0.57
C ALA A 292 -27.63 -11.10 -0.76
N ALA A 293 -28.95 -10.90 -0.70
CA ALA A 293 -29.78 -10.62 -1.88
C ALA A 293 -29.35 -9.32 -2.59
N ALA A 294 -29.07 -8.27 -1.83
CA ALA A 294 -28.52 -7.02 -2.37
C ALA A 294 -27.16 -7.23 -3.05
N LEU A 295 -26.26 -8.01 -2.45
CA LEU A 295 -24.94 -8.32 -3.05
C LEU A 295 -25.06 -9.13 -4.35
N VAL A 296 -26.04 -10.03 -4.46
CA VAL A 296 -26.34 -10.77 -5.71
C VAL A 296 -26.90 -9.81 -6.77
N ALA A 297 -27.85 -8.95 -6.43
CA ALA A 297 -28.41 -7.96 -7.34
C ALA A 297 -27.35 -6.98 -7.87
N LEU A 298 -26.47 -6.48 -7.00
CA LEU A 298 -25.31 -5.67 -7.38
C LEU A 298 -24.32 -6.45 -8.28
N GLY A 299 -24.14 -7.76 -8.05
CA GLY A 299 -23.37 -8.65 -8.92
C GLY A 299 -23.94 -8.74 -10.35
N VAL A 300 -25.27 -8.83 -10.47
CA VAL A 300 -25.98 -8.83 -11.76
C VAL A 300 -25.86 -7.48 -12.46
N LEU A 301 -26.06 -6.36 -11.75
CA LEU A 301 -25.84 -5.01 -12.29
C LEU A 301 -24.39 -4.82 -12.77
N GLY A 302 -23.41 -5.28 -11.98
CA GLY A 302 -22.00 -5.29 -12.34
C GLY A 302 -21.69 -6.13 -13.59
N ALA A 303 -22.41 -7.23 -13.81
CA ALA A 303 -22.29 -8.04 -15.03
C ALA A 303 -22.89 -7.33 -16.26
N VAL A 304 -24.05 -6.66 -16.12
CA VAL A 304 -24.64 -5.82 -17.17
C VAL A 304 -23.72 -4.65 -17.53
N HIS A 305 -23.19 -3.96 -16.52
CA HIS A 305 -22.21 -2.88 -16.70
C HIS A 305 -20.98 -3.32 -17.49
N ARG A 306 -20.41 -4.50 -17.20
CA ARG A 306 -19.25 -5.05 -17.94
C ARG A 306 -19.55 -5.33 -19.41
N ARG A 307 -20.76 -5.80 -19.72
CA ARG A 307 -21.18 -6.17 -21.08
C ARG A 307 -21.54 -4.96 -21.94
N ALA A 308 -22.23 -3.97 -21.37
CA ALA A 308 -22.78 -2.83 -22.12
C ALA A 308 -22.14 -1.47 -21.76
N SER A 309 -22.28 -1.03 -20.50
CA SER A 309 -21.94 0.35 -20.11
C SER A 309 -20.44 0.65 -20.11
N VAL A 310 -19.60 -0.32 -19.73
CA VAL A 310 -18.14 -0.15 -19.66
C VAL A 310 -17.54 0.06 -21.07
N PRO A 311 -17.86 -0.76 -22.10
CA PRO A 311 -17.48 -0.47 -23.48
C PRO A 311 -18.01 0.86 -24.04
N ALA A 312 -19.23 1.27 -23.69
CA ALA A 312 -19.82 2.53 -24.14
C ALA A 312 -19.11 3.75 -23.52
N ALA A 313 -18.93 3.75 -22.19
CA ALA A 313 -18.31 4.85 -21.46
C ALA A 313 -16.82 4.99 -21.79
N ALA A 314 -16.12 3.89 -22.11
CA ALA A 314 -14.75 3.93 -22.61
C ALA A 314 -14.63 4.59 -24.01
N ARG A 315 -15.74 4.72 -24.76
CA ARG A 315 -15.85 5.51 -26.00
C ARG A 315 -16.46 6.90 -25.79
N GLY A 316 -16.73 7.30 -24.54
CA GLY A 316 -17.28 8.61 -24.16
C GLY A 316 -18.78 8.65 -23.86
N ASP A 317 -19.56 7.64 -24.29
CA ASP A 317 -20.99 7.55 -23.95
C ASP A 317 -21.18 7.00 -22.53
N ALA A 318 -21.37 7.94 -21.60
CA ALA A 318 -21.66 7.63 -20.21
C ALA A 318 -23.16 7.52 -19.88
N GLY A 319 -24.08 7.63 -20.85
CA GLY A 319 -25.53 7.68 -20.58
C GLY A 319 -26.04 6.43 -19.84
N ALA A 320 -25.67 5.25 -20.34
CA ALA A 320 -26.00 3.99 -19.69
C ALA A 320 -25.25 3.78 -18.35
N LEU A 321 -24.01 4.29 -18.24
CA LEU A 321 -23.21 4.22 -17.01
C LEU A 321 -23.83 5.05 -15.88
N LEU A 322 -24.25 6.29 -16.17
CA LEU A 322 -24.87 7.21 -15.22
C LEU A 322 -26.23 6.71 -14.74
N ARG A 323 -27.07 6.18 -15.65
CA ARG A 323 -28.41 5.66 -15.29
C ARG A 323 -28.34 4.42 -14.40
N LEU A 324 -27.60 3.39 -14.81
CA LEU A 324 -27.51 2.14 -14.05
C LEU A 324 -26.65 2.31 -12.78
N GLY A 325 -25.54 3.05 -12.87
CA GLY A 325 -24.68 3.33 -11.73
C GLY A 325 -25.36 4.18 -10.65
N GLY A 326 -26.31 5.05 -11.01
CA GLY A 326 -27.14 5.75 -10.03
C GLY A 326 -28.02 4.81 -9.20
N VAL A 327 -28.59 3.77 -9.83
CA VAL A 327 -29.35 2.72 -9.13
C VAL A 327 -28.42 1.83 -8.28
N GLU A 328 -27.25 1.47 -8.82
CA GLU A 328 -26.23 0.71 -8.09
C GLU A 328 -25.77 1.46 -6.82
N VAL A 329 -25.51 2.78 -6.91
CA VAL A 329 -25.16 3.63 -5.75
C VAL A 329 -26.27 3.71 -4.71
N LEU A 330 -27.53 3.88 -5.11
CA LEU A 330 -28.65 3.93 -4.14
C LEU A 330 -28.80 2.60 -3.40
N LEU A 331 -28.69 1.46 -4.11
CA LEU A 331 -28.74 0.13 -3.51
C LEU A 331 -27.53 -0.12 -2.59
N MET A 332 -26.32 0.29 -2.99
CA MET A 332 -25.11 0.22 -2.16
C MET A 332 -25.25 1.00 -0.85
N LEU A 333 -25.68 2.26 -0.92
CA LEU A 333 -25.77 3.13 0.25
C LEU A 333 -26.91 2.68 1.20
N ALA A 334 -28.05 2.23 0.66
CA ALA A 334 -29.07 1.55 1.46
C ALA A 334 -28.52 0.28 2.14
N THR A 335 -27.67 -0.50 1.45
CA THR A 335 -27.01 -1.69 1.99
C THR A 335 -25.96 -1.34 3.06
N MET A 336 -25.33 -0.17 3.01
CA MET A 336 -24.49 0.35 4.10
C MET A 336 -25.33 0.70 5.34
N GLY A 337 -26.46 1.39 5.17
CA GLY A 337 -27.40 1.65 6.27
C GLY A 337 -27.92 0.36 6.93
N LEU A 338 -28.27 -0.63 6.11
CA LEU A 338 -28.64 -1.98 6.55
C LEU A 338 -27.51 -2.67 7.34
N ALA A 339 -26.26 -2.53 6.90
CA ALA A 339 -25.10 -3.10 7.58
C ALA A 339 -24.81 -2.43 8.93
N VAL A 340 -25.05 -1.12 9.06
CA VAL A 340 -24.92 -0.40 10.34
C VAL A 340 -26.01 -0.83 11.34
N ALA A 341 -27.25 -1.00 10.90
CA ALA A 341 -28.34 -1.54 11.74
C ALA A 341 -28.08 -2.99 12.15
N LEU A 342 -27.62 -3.84 11.23
CA LEU A 342 -27.18 -5.21 11.52
C LEU A 342 -26.06 -5.22 12.58
N GLY A 343 -25.15 -4.25 12.54
CA GLY A 343 -24.07 -4.08 13.52
C GLY A 343 -24.51 -3.71 14.95
N ARG A 344 -25.77 -3.32 15.17
CA ARG A 344 -26.39 -3.16 16.51
C ARG A 344 -27.48 -4.20 16.80
N THR A 345 -27.84 -5.05 15.84
CA THR A 345 -28.85 -6.10 16.05
C THR A 345 -28.21 -7.26 16.81
N PRO A 346 -28.78 -7.72 17.95
CA PRO A 346 -28.27 -8.88 18.67
C PRO A 346 -28.21 -10.12 17.78
N THR A 347 -27.14 -10.90 17.89
CA THR A 347 -27.09 -12.26 17.35
C THR A 347 -28.09 -13.15 18.10
N PRO A 348 -28.69 -14.18 17.45
CA PRO A 348 -29.58 -15.10 18.15
C PRO A 348 -28.83 -15.82 19.28
N ASP A 349 -29.51 -16.11 20.39
CA ASP A 349 -28.98 -17.06 21.36
C ASP A 349 -28.85 -18.44 20.68
N THR A 350 -27.70 -19.06 20.89
CA THR A 350 -27.32 -20.36 20.32
C THR A 350 -27.22 -21.46 21.37
N GLY A 351 -27.43 -21.14 22.66
CA GLY A 351 -27.15 -22.03 23.77
C GLY A 351 -25.65 -22.25 24.03
N ALA A 352 -24.77 -21.47 23.38
CA ALA A 352 -23.36 -21.45 23.70
C ALA A 352 -23.17 -20.93 25.14
N GLY A 353 -22.42 -21.68 25.96
CA GLY A 353 -22.14 -21.31 27.34
C GLY A 353 -21.25 -20.07 27.46
N VAL A 354 -21.00 -19.64 28.70
CA VAL A 354 -20.04 -18.57 28.99
C VAL A 354 -18.67 -18.92 28.37
N PRO A 355 -18.07 -18.05 27.53
CA PRO A 355 -16.81 -18.33 26.87
C PRO A 355 -15.68 -18.72 27.81
N SER A 356 -14.78 -19.56 27.31
CA SER A 356 -13.53 -19.90 28.03
C SER A 356 -12.71 -18.64 28.32
N ARG A 357 -11.89 -18.64 29.38
CA ARG A 357 -10.95 -17.52 29.63
C ARG A 357 -9.94 -17.37 28.49
N VAL A 358 -9.49 -18.48 27.91
CA VAL A 358 -8.57 -18.47 26.76
C VAL A 358 -9.33 -17.99 25.51
N GLU A 359 -10.55 -18.47 25.29
CA GLU A 359 -11.43 -17.98 24.22
C GLU A 359 -11.72 -16.47 24.32
N THR A 360 -11.90 -15.94 25.54
CA THR A 360 -12.09 -14.51 25.80
C THR A 360 -10.83 -13.70 25.47
N LEU A 361 -9.64 -14.22 25.76
CA LEU A 361 -8.37 -13.49 25.64
C LEU A 361 -7.69 -13.62 24.26
N ILE A 362 -7.87 -14.73 23.54
CA ILE A 362 -7.26 -14.96 22.20
C ILE A 362 -8.25 -15.42 21.11
N GLY A 363 -9.54 -15.54 21.43
CA GLY A 363 -10.61 -15.82 20.46
C GLY A 363 -10.91 -17.30 20.22
N TYR A 364 -10.18 -18.24 20.83
CA TYR A 364 -10.42 -19.67 20.69
C TYR A 364 -9.68 -20.48 21.76
N ASP A 365 -10.18 -21.68 22.09
CA ASP A 365 -9.46 -22.61 22.95
C ASP A 365 -8.31 -23.35 22.22
N LEU A 366 -7.34 -23.77 23.03
CA LEU A 366 -6.24 -24.67 22.63
C LEU A 366 -6.54 -26.08 23.13
N ALA A 367 -6.34 -27.09 22.27
CA ALA A 367 -6.71 -28.48 22.56
C ALA A 367 -5.77 -29.20 23.57
N GLY A 368 -4.99 -28.47 24.38
CA GLY A 368 -3.90 -28.98 25.24
C GLY A 368 -2.51 -28.50 24.81
N PRO A 369 -1.42 -29.16 25.24
CA PRO A 369 -0.04 -28.70 25.00
C PRO A 369 0.38 -28.70 23.52
N PRO A 370 1.38 -27.88 23.15
CA PRO A 370 2.01 -27.93 21.83
C PRO A 370 2.81 -29.23 21.67
N THR A 371 2.61 -29.91 20.54
CA THR A 371 3.42 -31.05 20.09
C THR A 371 3.80 -30.81 18.63
N LEU A 372 4.85 -31.48 18.11
CA LEU A 372 5.23 -31.34 16.70
C LEU A 372 4.05 -31.64 15.75
N ALA A 373 3.23 -32.64 16.08
CA ALA A 373 2.02 -32.96 15.33
C ALA A 373 1.00 -31.81 15.36
N ARG A 374 0.79 -31.14 16.50
CA ARG A 374 -0.14 -30.00 16.60
C ARG A 374 0.42 -28.75 15.92
N LEU A 375 1.68 -28.41 16.16
CA LEU A 375 2.35 -27.28 15.49
C LEU A 375 2.31 -27.42 13.95
N ALA A 376 2.33 -28.66 13.43
CA ALA A 376 2.21 -28.96 12.00
C ALA A 376 0.76 -29.12 11.47
N LEU A 377 -0.20 -29.62 12.27
CA LEU A 377 -1.52 -30.09 11.80
C LEU A 377 -2.75 -29.45 12.49
N ASP A 378 -2.59 -28.73 13.60
CA ASP A 378 -3.66 -28.00 14.30
C ASP A 378 -3.87 -26.62 13.66
N TRP A 379 -4.41 -26.61 12.43
CA TRP A 379 -4.52 -25.40 11.60
C TRP A 379 -5.69 -24.49 11.99
N ARG A 380 -5.42 -23.19 12.01
CA ARG A 380 -6.42 -22.11 12.07
C ARG A 380 -6.05 -21.08 11.02
N PHE A 381 -6.81 -21.02 9.92
CA PHE A 381 -6.42 -20.23 8.74
C PHE A 381 -6.46 -18.71 9.01
N ASP A 382 -5.29 -18.05 8.93
CA ASP A 382 -5.16 -16.61 9.01
C ASP A 382 -5.75 -15.95 7.74
N LEU A 383 -6.86 -15.22 7.91
CA LEU A 383 -7.57 -14.59 6.81
C LEU A 383 -6.78 -13.48 6.09
N VAL A 384 -5.81 -12.86 6.76
CA VAL A 384 -4.98 -11.79 6.19
C VAL A 384 -3.75 -12.39 5.53
N PHE A 385 -2.89 -13.06 6.30
CA PHE A 385 -1.59 -13.56 5.85
C PHE A 385 -1.69 -14.89 5.10
N GLY A 386 -2.60 -15.78 5.49
CA GLY A 386 -2.87 -17.01 4.74
C GLY A 386 -3.48 -16.72 3.37
N THR A 387 -4.45 -15.81 3.29
CA THR A 387 -4.98 -15.32 2.00
C THR A 387 -3.90 -14.61 1.19
N ALA A 388 -3.07 -13.76 1.80
CA ALA A 388 -1.97 -13.10 1.12
C ALA A 388 -0.98 -14.12 0.53
N ALA A 389 -0.58 -15.14 1.28
CA ALA A 389 0.30 -16.21 0.79
C ALA A 389 -0.26 -16.91 -0.46
N LEU A 390 -1.55 -17.29 -0.45
CA LEU A 390 -2.21 -17.92 -1.59
C LEU A 390 -2.31 -16.98 -2.80
N VAL A 391 -2.66 -15.71 -2.59
CA VAL A 391 -2.74 -14.70 -3.66
C VAL A 391 -1.37 -14.39 -4.25
N LEU A 392 -0.32 -14.28 -3.42
CA LEU A 392 1.07 -14.08 -3.83
C LEU A 392 1.60 -15.25 -4.64
N ALA A 393 1.33 -16.50 -4.22
CA ALA A 393 1.68 -17.70 -4.97
C ALA A 393 0.97 -17.74 -6.34
N ALA A 394 -0.34 -17.52 -6.36
CA ALA A 394 -1.14 -17.52 -7.58
C ALA A 394 -0.72 -16.40 -8.57
N ALA A 395 -0.52 -15.18 -8.09
CA ALA A 395 -0.10 -14.03 -8.91
C ALA A 395 1.28 -14.26 -9.56
N TYR A 396 2.23 -14.82 -8.80
CA TYR A 396 3.55 -15.17 -9.30
C TYR A 396 3.50 -16.30 -10.34
N LEU A 397 2.74 -17.37 -10.09
CA LEU A 397 2.54 -18.46 -11.05
C LEU A 397 1.87 -17.99 -12.35
N LEU A 398 0.89 -17.08 -12.26
CA LEU A 398 0.30 -16.41 -13.43
C LEU A 398 1.32 -15.54 -14.16
N GLY A 399 2.19 -14.83 -13.44
CA GLY A 399 3.33 -14.09 -13.99
C GLY A 399 4.29 -14.99 -14.78
N VAL A 400 4.77 -16.09 -14.18
CA VAL A 400 5.66 -17.07 -14.83
C VAL A 400 4.97 -17.75 -16.01
N ARG A 401 3.69 -18.12 -15.90
CA ARG A 401 2.92 -18.71 -17.01
C ARG A 401 2.74 -17.74 -18.17
N ARG A 402 2.55 -16.45 -17.88
CA ARG A 402 2.46 -15.37 -18.88
C ARG A 402 3.82 -15.09 -19.56
N LEU A 403 4.91 -15.21 -18.80
CA LEU A 403 6.28 -15.05 -19.29
C LEU A 403 6.67 -16.23 -20.22
N ARG A 404 6.52 -17.48 -19.75
CA ARG A 404 6.77 -18.69 -20.56
C ARG A 404 5.91 -18.75 -21.84
N ARG A 405 4.66 -18.27 -21.80
CA ARG A 405 3.77 -18.15 -22.98
C ARG A 405 4.25 -17.14 -24.04
N ARG A 406 5.28 -16.34 -23.77
CA ARG A 406 5.95 -15.44 -24.73
C ARG A 406 7.26 -16.00 -25.28
N GLY A 407 7.68 -17.19 -24.84
CA GLY A 407 9.03 -17.73 -25.08
C GLY A 407 10.08 -17.26 -24.08
N ASP A 408 9.75 -16.33 -23.17
CA ASP A 408 10.68 -15.82 -22.17
C ASP A 408 11.04 -16.90 -21.11
N ALA A 409 12.34 -17.20 -20.98
CA ALA A 409 12.84 -18.12 -19.98
C ALA A 409 12.75 -17.56 -18.55
N TRP A 410 12.39 -18.40 -17.58
CA TRP A 410 12.40 -18.08 -16.15
C TRP A 410 12.96 -19.23 -15.31
N ALA A 411 13.97 -18.91 -14.49
CA ALA A 411 14.73 -19.88 -13.71
C ALA A 411 13.84 -20.58 -12.66
N PRO A 412 13.73 -21.92 -12.66
CA PRO A 412 12.80 -22.65 -11.78
C PRO A 412 13.10 -22.46 -10.29
N GLY A 413 14.37 -22.29 -9.91
CA GLY A 413 14.76 -22.02 -8.53
C GLY A 413 14.17 -20.73 -7.94
N ARG A 414 13.86 -19.72 -8.77
CA ARG A 414 13.14 -18.51 -8.32
C ARG A 414 11.69 -18.82 -7.99
N THR A 415 11.03 -19.64 -8.82
CA THR A 415 9.67 -20.10 -8.55
C THR A 415 9.62 -20.97 -7.28
N ALA A 416 10.60 -21.86 -7.10
CA ALA A 416 10.72 -22.67 -5.89
C ALA A 416 10.89 -21.79 -4.64
N ALA A 417 11.85 -20.84 -4.65
CA ALA A 417 12.06 -19.92 -3.54
C ALA A 417 10.81 -19.09 -3.21
N TRP A 418 10.13 -18.53 -4.22
CA TRP A 418 8.90 -17.76 -4.01
C TRP A 418 7.77 -18.60 -3.40
N LEU A 419 7.55 -19.81 -3.90
CA LEU A 419 6.51 -20.71 -3.39
C LEU A 419 6.84 -21.20 -1.97
N LEU A 420 8.11 -21.45 -1.66
CA LEU A 420 8.56 -21.74 -0.29
C LEU A 420 8.39 -20.53 0.63
N GLY A 421 8.58 -19.30 0.14
CA GLY A 421 8.28 -18.07 0.87
C GLY A 421 6.79 -17.91 1.17
N CYS A 422 5.93 -18.24 0.19
CA CYS A 422 4.48 -18.27 0.41
C CYS A 422 4.07 -19.40 1.37
N ALA A 423 4.69 -20.58 1.27
CA ALA A 423 4.41 -21.71 2.16
C ALA A 423 4.87 -21.45 3.60
N THR A 424 6.03 -20.82 3.81
CA THR A 424 6.53 -20.44 5.14
C THR A 424 5.70 -19.32 5.77
N LEU A 425 5.24 -18.33 4.99
CA LEU A 425 4.25 -17.34 5.43
C LEU A 425 2.95 -18.04 5.88
N LEU A 426 2.39 -18.93 5.05
CA LEU A 426 1.15 -19.63 5.33
C LEU A 426 1.26 -20.53 6.56
N VAL A 427 2.33 -21.32 6.69
CA VAL A 427 2.54 -22.20 7.85
C VAL A 427 2.73 -21.38 9.13
N ALA A 428 3.58 -20.35 9.11
CA ALA A 428 3.86 -19.54 10.29
C ALA A 428 2.62 -18.81 10.85
N THR A 429 1.65 -18.44 10.01
CA THR A 429 0.42 -17.77 10.47
C THR A 429 -0.79 -18.67 10.61
N SER A 430 -0.84 -19.82 9.92
CA SER A 430 -2.06 -20.64 9.81
C SER A 430 -1.95 -22.08 10.33
N SER A 431 -0.75 -22.61 10.61
CA SER A 431 -0.61 -23.90 11.31
C SER A 431 -0.72 -23.71 12.82
N GLY A 432 -0.44 -24.77 13.60
CA GLY A 432 -0.32 -24.66 15.05
C GLY A 432 0.76 -23.68 15.54
N LEU A 433 1.68 -23.21 14.68
CA LEU A 433 2.54 -22.07 15.02
C LEU A 433 1.71 -20.80 15.25
N GLY A 434 0.90 -20.40 14.27
CA GLY A 434 0.01 -19.25 14.38
C GLY A 434 -1.09 -19.43 15.43
N ARG A 435 -1.56 -20.67 15.65
CA ARG A 435 -2.57 -20.98 16.68
C ARG A 435 -2.04 -20.90 18.12
N TYR A 436 -0.78 -21.26 18.37
CA TYR A 436 -0.20 -21.22 19.74
C TYR A 436 0.63 -19.94 19.97
N GLY A 437 0.97 -19.19 18.92
CA GLY A 437 1.76 -17.95 18.98
C GLY A 437 1.21 -16.87 19.93
N PRO A 438 -0.09 -16.53 19.93
CA PRO A 438 -0.65 -15.57 20.90
C PRO A 438 -0.57 -16.05 22.36
N ALA A 439 -0.47 -17.36 22.59
CA ALA A 439 -0.63 -17.98 23.90
C ALA A 439 0.70 -18.37 24.58
N MET A 440 1.81 -18.43 23.82
CA MET A 440 3.12 -18.87 24.30
C MET A 440 4.24 -18.03 23.68
N PHE A 441 5.08 -17.42 24.51
CA PHE A 441 6.21 -16.60 24.07
C PHE A 441 7.23 -17.41 23.24
N SER A 442 7.46 -18.69 23.57
CA SER A 442 8.36 -19.55 22.80
C SER A 442 7.88 -19.72 21.35
N VAL A 443 6.59 -20.02 21.15
CA VAL A 443 5.97 -20.17 19.82
C VAL A 443 5.88 -18.82 19.10
N HIS A 444 5.50 -17.77 19.84
CA HIS A 444 5.49 -16.38 19.36
C HIS A 444 6.85 -15.99 18.73
N MET A 445 7.94 -16.19 19.47
CA MET A 445 9.27 -15.85 19.01
C MET A 445 9.68 -16.69 17.80
N GLY A 446 9.37 -18.00 17.79
CA GLY A 446 9.58 -18.87 16.63
C GLY A 446 8.85 -18.39 15.36
N GLN A 447 7.58 -18.01 15.49
CA GLN A 447 6.79 -17.38 14.41
C GLN A 447 7.46 -16.09 13.92
N HIS A 448 7.89 -15.20 14.81
CA HIS A 448 8.52 -13.94 14.44
C HIS A 448 9.93 -14.08 13.84
N MET A 449 10.68 -15.15 14.16
CA MET A 449 11.92 -15.49 13.45
C MET A 449 11.64 -15.95 12.02
N ILE A 450 10.61 -16.80 11.81
CA ILE A 450 10.23 -17.26 10.46
C ILE A 450 9.73 -16.08 9.61
N LEU A 451 8.83 -15.25 10.14
CA LEU A 451 8.27 -14.08 9.45
C LEU A 451 9.28 -12.95 9.24
N GLY A 452 10.21 -12.74 10.18
CA GLY A 452 11.24 -11.70 10.09
C GLY A 452 12.44 -12.07 9.23
N MET A 453 12.79 -13.36 9.12
CA MET A 453 14.03 -13.80 8.45
C MET A 453 13.76 -14.75 7.27
N LEU A 454 13.28 -15.97 7.54
CA LEU A 454 13.19 -17.04 6.56
C LEU A 454 12.24 -16.72 5.39
N THR A 455 11.02 -16.30 5.73
CA THR A 455 9.97 -15.95 4.75
C THR A 455 10.44 -14.81 3.83
N PRO A 456 10.94 -13.66 4.34
CA PRO A 456 11.56 -12.61 3.53
C PRO A 456 12.66 -13.06 2.57
N ILE A 457 13.64 -13.86 3.04
CA ILE A 457 14.76 -14.32 2.20
C ILE A 457 14.21 -15.11 1.00
N LEU A 458 13.29 -16.04 1.24
CA LEU A 458 12.66 -16.88 0.22
C LEU A 458 11.84 -16.06 -0.79
N LEU A 459 11.06 -15.08 -0.31
CA LEU A 459 10.30 -14.18 -1.17
C LEU A 459 11.21 -13.28 -2.03
N VAL A 460 12.28 -12.71 -1.46
CA VAL A 460 13.23 -11.85 -2.20
C VAL A 460 14.02 -12.67 -3.25
N LEU A 461 14.46 -13.89 -2.92
CA LEU A 461 15.09 -14.81 -3.88
C LEU A 461 14.17 -15.17 -5.06
N GLY A 462 12.85 -15.03 -4.90
CA GLY A 462 11.87 -15.17 -5.97
C GLY A 462 11.99 -14.14 -7.11
N ALA A 463 12.70 -13.02 -6.91
CA ALA A 463 12.77 -11.89 -7.83
C ALA A 463 11.38 -11.31 -8.25
N PRO A 464 10.47 -11.03 -7.28
CA PRO A 464 9.10 -10.60 -7.55
C PRO A 464 9.02 -9.30 -8.36
N VAL A 465 9.88 -8.31 -8.11
CA VAL A 465 9.88 -7.03 -8.83
C VAL A 465 10.30 -7.27 -10.28
N THR A 466 11.35 -8.05 -10.52
CA THR A 466 11.79 -8.42 -11.88
C THR A 466 10.72 -9.21 -12.62
N LEU A 467 10.01 -10.13 -11.97
CA LEU A 467 8.92 -10.87 -12.59
C LEU A 467 7.76 -9.93 -12.95
N ALA A 468 7.33 -9.08 -12.02
CA ALA A 468 6.25 -8.13 -12.24
C ALA A 468 6.57 -7.16 -13.39
N LEU A 469 7.78 -6.58 -13.41
CA LEU A 469 8.21 -5.66 -14.48
C LEU A 469 8.27 -6.32 -15.88
N ARG A 470 8.50 -7.63 -15.96
CA ARG A 470 8.49 -8.40 -17.23
C ARG A 470 7.10 -8.87 -17.64
N ALA A 471 6.29 -9.36 -16.68
CA ALA A 471 4.97 -9.93 -16.94
C ALA A 471 3.89 -8.87 -17.17
N LEU A 472 3.94 -7.74 -16.44
CA LEU A 472 3.03 -6.62 -16.63
C LEU A 472 3.27 -5.95 -18.00
N PRO A 473 2.21 -5.53 -18.71
CA PRO A 473 2.36 -4.79 -19.95
C PRO A 473 3.04 -3.44 -19.67
N ALA A 474 3.97 -3.04 -20.54
CA ALA A 474 4.41 -1.65 -20.59
C ALA A 474 3.33 -0.79 -21.25
N THR A 475 3.10 0.40 -20.73
CA THR A 475 2.33 1.44 -21.41
C THR A 475 3.25 2.20 -22.38
N GLY A 476 2.74 2.59 -23.55
CA GLY A 476 3.50 3.39 -24.51
C GLY A 476 3.72 4.83 -24.00
N ARG A 477 4.70 5.56 -24.53
CA ARG A 477 5.04 6.95 -24.11
C ARG A 477 3.91 8.00 -24.24
N ALA A 478 2.79 7.63 -24.88
CA ALA A 478 1.58 8.44 -25.02
C ALA A 478 0.37 7.90 -24.22
N ALA A 479 0.52 6.76 -23.54
CA ALA A 479 -0.54 6.10 -22.79
C ALA A 479 -0.48 6.47 -21.28
N PRO A 480 -1.61 6.41 -20.55
CA PRO A 480 -1.65 6.70 -19.12
C PRO A 480 -0.88 5.65 -18.30
N PRO A 481 -0.02 6.04 -17.33
CA PRO A 481 0.81 5.10 -16.58
C PRO A 481 -0.03 4.05 -15.85
N GLY A 482 0.42 2.79 -15.89
CA GLY A 482 -0.27 1.64 -15.31
C GLY A 482 0.55 0.94 -14.21
N PRO A 483 0.18 -0.29 -13.84
CA PRO A 483 0.77 -0.99 -12.70
C PRO A 483 2.29 -1.21 -12.79
N ARG A 484 2.85 -1.33 -14.00
CA ARG A 484 4.31 -1.44 -14.20
C ARG A 484 5.01 -0.13 -13.88
N GLU A 485 4.45 0.98 -14.35
CA GLU A 485 4.97 2.33 -14.15
C GLU A 485 4.82 2.77 -12.69
N TRP A 486 3.72 2.41 -12.03
CA TRP A 486 3.53 2.62 -10.59
C TRP A 486 4.57 1.85 -9.76
N LEU A 487 4.82 0.57 -10.09
CA LEU A 487 5.86 -0.23 -9.43
C LEU A 487 7.25 0.39 -9.62
N LEU A 488 7.58 0.84 -10.84
CA LEU A 488 8.84 1.56 -11.11
C LEU A 488 8.94 2.84 -10.27
N ALA A 489 7.89 3.66 -10.21
CA ALA A 489 7.90 4.90 -9.43
C ALA A 489 8.02 4.64 -7.92
N GLY A 490 7.35 3.60 -7.39
CA GLY A 490 7.48 3.18 -6.00
C GLY A 490 8.90 2.73 -5.65
N VAL A 491 9.51 1.89 -6.48
CA VAL A 491 10.91 1.43 -6.31
C VAL A 491 11.90 2.59 -6.33
N HIS A 492 11.76 3.57 -7.23
CA HIS A 492 12.70 4.69 -7.33
C HIS A 492 12.39 5.88 -6.39
N SER A 493 11.37 5.75 -5.55
CA SER A 493 10.88 6.80 -4.64
C SER A 493 11.95 7.24 -3.61
N PRO A 494 11.88 8.49 -3.09
CA PRO A 494 12.80 8.94 -2.04
C PRO A 494 12.65 8.11 -0.75
N LEU A 495 11.43 7.68 -0.40
CA LEU A 495 11.17 6.83 0.75
C LEU A 495 11.84 5.46 0.60
N ALA A 496 11.71 4.79 -0.55
CA ALA A 496 12.43 3.55 -0.81
C ALA A 496 13.96 3.74 -0.72
N ARG A 497 14.50 4.84 -1.27
CA ARG A 497 15.94 5.16 -1.25
C ARG A 497 16.49 5.49 0.15
N TRP A 498 15.62 5.91 1.08
CA TRP A 498 15.94 6.13 2.49
C TRP A 498 15.85 4.83 3.28
N LEU A 499 14.73 4.10 3.17
CA LEU A 499 14.52 2.82 3.85
C LEU A 499 15.56 1.76 3.44
N THR A 500 15.93 1.67 2.15
CA THR A 500 17.00 0.77 1.68
C THR A 500 18.42 1.33 1.87
N HIS A 501 18.62 2.34 2.72
CA HIS A 501 19.95 2.72 3.17
C HIS A 501 20.49 1.64 4.13
N PRO A 502 21.70 1.07 3.94
CA PRO A 502 22.21 -0.05 4.75
C PRO A 502 22.03 0.12 6.26
N LEU A 503 22.45 1.27 6.81
CA LEU A 503 22.31 1.58 8.24
C LEU A 503 20.84 1.73 8.69
N VAL A 504 19.94 2.25 7.85
CA VAL A 504 18.51 2.38 8.19
C VAL A 504 17.83 1.00 8.15
N ALA A 505 18.11 0.21 7.12
CA ALA A 505 17.61 -1.16 7.01
C ALA A 505 18.11 -2.04 8.17
N LEU A 506 19.39 -1.93 8.56
CA LEU A 506 19.96 -2.64 9.71
C LEU A 506 19.35 -2.16 11.03
N ALA A 507 19.23 -0.85 11.25
CA ALA A 507 18.64 -0.29 12.46
C ALA A 507 17.15 -0.64 12.61
N LEU A 508 16.40 -0.73 11.50
CA LEU A 508 15.03 -1.25 11.52
C LEU A 508 15.03 -2.76 11.81
N PHE A 509 15.84 -3.55 11.11
CA PHE A 509 15.85 -5.02 11.21
C PHE A 509 16.25 -5.53 12.59
N VAL A 510 17.31 -4.97 13.18
CA VAL A 510 17.77 -5.28 14.54
C VAL A 510 16.91 -4.53 15.56
N GLY A 511 16.83 -3.20 15.44
CA GLY A 511 16.28 -2.32 16.46
C GLY A 511 14.79 -2.49 16.71
N SER A 512 14.01 -3.02 15.75
CA SER A 512 12.58 -3.32 15.97
C SER A 512 12.37 -4.35 17.07
N TYR A 513 13.25 -5.35 17.20
CA TYR A 513 13.16 -6.34 18.28
C TYR A 513 13.44 -5.69 19.64
N TYR A 514 14.54 -4.94 19.76
CA TYR A 514 14.87 -4.23 20.99
C TYR A 514 13.77 -3.22 21.39
N ALA A 515 13.29 -2.42 20.43
CA ALA A 515 12.22 -1.45 20.67
C ALA A 515 10.91 -2.13 21.10
N LEU A 516 10.50 -3.24 20.48
CA LEU A 516 9.27 -3.94 20.83
C LEU A 516 9.31 -4.51 22.27
N TYR A 517 10.34 -5.30 22.58
CA TYR A 517 10.38 -6.08 23.82
C TYR A 517 10.86 -5.28 25.04
N PHE A 518 11.74 -4.29 24.87
CA PHE A 518 12.36 -3.57 26.01
C PHE A 518 11.77 -2.17 26.29
N SER A 519 10.78 -1.69 25.52
CA SER A 519 10.13 -0.37 25.76
C SER A 519 8.78 -0.43 26.49
N GLY A 520 8.20 -1.61 26.67
CA GLY A 520 6.81 -1.79 27.13
C GLY A 520 5.77 -1.89 26.00
N LEU A 521 6.15 -1.68 24.74
CA LEU A 521 5.26 -1.87 23.59
C LEU A 521 4.69 -3.30 23.49
N PHE A 522 5.50 -4.34 23.75
CA PHE A 522 5.04 -5.72 23.70
C PHE A 522 3.95 -6.05 24.73
N PRO A 523 4.10 -5.77 26.05
CA PRO A 523 3.00 -5.88 27.01
C PRO A 523 1.70 -5.16 26.60
N ALA A 524 1.81 -3.98 25.99
CA ALA A 524 0.64 -3.22 25.52
C ALA A 524 -0.01 -3.81 24.26
N ALA A 525 0.74 -4.58 23.45
CA ALA A 525 0.25 -5.24 22.25
C ALA A 525 -0.38 -6.63 22.51
N LEU A 526 -0.11 -7.27 23.65
CA LEU A 526 -0.56 -8.63 23.94
C LEU A 526 -2.10 -8.81 24.02
N PRO A 527 -2.89 -7.89 24.59
CA PRO A 527 -4.36 -7.99 24.53
C PRO A 527 -4.94 -7.72 23.14
N GLU A 528 -4.14 -7.16 22.22
CA GLU A 528 -4.63 -6.51 21.01
C GLU A 528 -4.36 -7.37 19.77
N HIS A 529 -5.39 -8.06 19.27
CA HIS A 529 -5.32 -8.89 18.05
C HIS A 529 -4.81 -8.11 16.83
N TRP A 530 -5.25 -6.85 16.66
CA TRP A 530 -4.77 -6.00 15.57
C TRP A 530 -3.29 -5.65 15.70
N ALA A 531 -2.77 -5.50 16.93
CA ALA A 531 -1.37 -5.20 17.16
C ALA A 531 -0.49 -6.39 16.76
N HIS A 532 -0.95 -7.63 16.98
CA HIS A 532 -0.31 -8.83 16.44
C HIS A 532 -0.27 -8.85 14.91
N LYS A 533 -1.35 -8.43 14.23
CA LYS A 533 -1.36 -8.32 12.76
C LYS A 533 -0.39 -7.25 12.26
N VAL A 534 -0.34 -6.08 12.90
CA VAL A 534 0.64 -5.01 12.60
C VAL A 534 2.07 -5.49 12.84
N MET A 535 2.32 -6.21 13.93
CA MET A 535 3.62 -6.76 14.30
C MET A 535 4.11 -7.84 13.31
N ASN A 536 3.24 -8.78 12.92
CA ASN A 536 3.51 -9.76 11.85
C ASN A 536 3.86 -9.06 10.53
N LEU A 537 3.08 -8.04 10.14
CA LEU A 537 3.31 -7.26 8.92
C LEU A 537 4.63 -6.49 8.98
N HIS A 538 4.93 -5.88 10.12
CA HIS A 538 6.14 -5.09 10.35
C HIS A 538 7.40 -5.93 10.18
N PHE A 539 7.52 -7.06 10.88
CA PHE A 539 8.69 -7.93 10.76
C PHE A 539 8.85 -8.51 9.35
N LEU A 540 7.74 -8.90 8.70
CA LEU A 540 7.75 -9.36 7.31
C LEU A 540 8.26 -8.29 6.32
N LEU A 541 7.79 -7.04 6.47
CA LEU A 541 8.20 -5.92 5.61
C LEU A 541 9.63 -5.45 5.90
N VAL A 542 10.04 -5.38 7.16
CA VAL A 542 11.40 -4.96 7.55
C VAL A 542 12.43 -6.02 7.18
N GLY A 543 12.13 -7.31 7.35
CA GLY A 543 12.96 -8.40 6.83
C GLY A 543 13.10 -8.31 5.30
N ALA A 544 12.00 -8.10 4.58
CA ALA A 544 12.04 -7.95 3.12
C ALA A 544 12.87 -6.73 2.69
N LEU A 545 12.74 -5.60 3.42
CA LEU A 545 13.52 -4.38 3.21
C LEU A 545 15.03 -4.61 3.41
N PHE A 546 15.42 -5.35 4.44
CA PHE A 546 16.82 -5.67 4.76
C PHE A 546 17.44 -6.63 3.73
N PHE A 547 16.76 -7.74 3.41
CA PHE A 547 17.30 -8.74 2.50
C PHE A 547 17.24 -8.31 1.02
N TRP A 548 16.35 -7.39 0.61
CA TRP A 548 16.26 -6.91 -0.78
C TRP A 548 17.57 -6.38 -1.40
N PRO A 549 18.27 -5.37 -0.81
CA PRO A 549 19.55 -4.89 -1.34
C PRO A 549 20.73 -5.85 -1.11
N ILE A 550 20.64 -6.74 -0.12
CA ILE A 550 21.67 -7.76 0.19
C ILE A 550 21.62 -8.87 -0.88
N VAL A 551 20.48 -9.53 -1.01
CA VAL A 551 20.25 -10.59 -2.00
C VAL A 551 20.38 -10.02 -3.42
N GLY A 552 19.89 -8.79 -3.66
CA GLY A 552 20.24 -7.98 -4.83
C GLY A 552 19.87 -8.56 -6.20
N VAL A 553 18.93 -9.52 -6.23
CA VAL A 553 18.43 -10.16 -7.46
C VAL A 553 17.43 -9.26 -8.19
N ASP A 554 16.71 -8.41 -7.44
CA ASP A 554 15.77 -7.41 -7.95
C ASP A 554 16.40 -6.00 -7.99
N PRO A 555 15.87 -5.08 -8.82
CA PRO A 555 16.41 -3.72 -8.94
C PRO A 555 16.17 -2.89 -7.67
N ALA A 556 17.16 -2.83 -6.78
CA ALA A 556 17.16 -2.00 -5.58
C ALA A 556 17.60 -0.53 -5.88
N PRO A 557 17.18 0.48 -5.08
CA PRO A 557 17.51 1.89 -5.30
C PRO A 557 19.00 2.22 -5.12
N ARG A 558 19.71 1.40 -4.34
CA ARG A 558 21.15 1.47 -4.09
C ARG A 558 21.75 0.11 -4.43
N ARG A 559 22.82 0.08 -5.24
CA ARG A 559 23.56 -1.16 -5.52
C ARG A 559 24.74 -1.28 -4.56
N LEU A 560 24.70 -2.29 -3.70
CA LEU A 560 25.80 -2.57 -2.78
C LEU A 560 26.86 -3.45 -3.48
N PRO A 561 28.17 -3.14 -3.37
CA PRO A 561 29.25 -4.05 -3.73
C PRO A 561 29.15 -5.39 -2.97
N PRO A 562 29.67 -6.52 -3.50
CA PRO A 562 29.60 -7.82 -2.84
C PRO A 562 30.11 -7.81 -1.39
N ALA A 563 31.29 -7.22 -1.16
CA ALA A 563 31.88 -7.08 0.17
C ALA A 563 30.99 -6.28 1.15
N ALA A 564 30.33 -5.22 0.68
CA ALA A 564 29.43 -4.40 1.52
C ALA A 564 28.15 -5.16 1.92
N ARG A 565 27.64 -6.05 1.06
CA ARG A 565 26.51 -6.94 1.40
C ARG A 565 26.92 -7.95 2.45
N MET A 566 28.08 -8.58 2.27
CA MET A 566 28.62 -9.58 3.18
C MET A 566 28.90 -8.96 4.57
N GLY A 567 29.54 -7.79 4.60
CA GLY A 567 29.75 -7.02 5.83
C GLY A 567 28.44 -6.60 6.53
N LEU A 568 27.40 -6.24 5.78
CA LEU A 568 26.09 -5.90 6.36
C LEU A 568 25.39 -7.13 6.99
N VAL A 569 25.53 -8.31 6.39
CA VAL A 569 25.04 -9.57 6.96
C VAL A 569 25.82 -9.91 8.24
N PHE A 570 27.15 -9.97 8.18
CA PHE A 570 27.99 -10.26 9.35
C PHE A 570 27.80 -9.24 10.49
N ALA A 571 27.58 -7.96 10.17
CA ALA A 571 27.28 -6.94 11.18
C ALA A 571 25.94 -7.17 11.90
N SER A 572 24.95 -7.80 11.26
CA SER A 572 23.64 -8.08 11.89
C SER A 572 23.66 -9.27 12.86
N VAL A 573 24.46 -10.30 12.56
CA VAL A 573 24.55 -11.56 13.34
C VAL A 573 24.75 -11.33 14.85
N PRO A 574 25.77 -10.57 15.31
CA PRO A 574 26.01 -10.41 16.75
C PRO A 574 24.86 -9.70 17.47
N PHE A 575 24.16 -8.75 16.84
CA PHE A 575 23.04 -8.07 17.49
C PHE A 575 21.78 -8.95 17.62
N HIS A 576 21.55 -9.89 16.70
CA HIS A 576 20.48 -10.88 16.83
C HIS A 576 20.83 -11.98 17.83
N ALA A 577 22.08 -12.46 17.82
CA ALA A 577 22.57 -13.40 18.83
C ALA A 577 22.48 -12.80 20.25
N PHE A 578 22.92 -11.54 20.42
CA PHE A 578 22.80 -10.82 21.69
C PHE A 578 21.34 -10.54 22.08
N PHE A 579 20.42 -10.33 21.12
CA PHE A 579 18.99 -10.19 21.43
C PHE A 579 18.43 -11.49 22.03
N GLY A 580 18.70 -12.65 21.43
CA GLY A 580 18.26 -13.94 21.96
C GLY A 580 18.83 -14.22 23.36
N VAL A 581 20.12 -13.92 23.56
CA VAL A 581 20.77 -13.99 24.89
C VAL A 581 20.12 -13.02 25.89
N ALA A 582 19.86 -11.77 25.52
CA ALA A 582 19.23 -10.78 26.40
C ALA A 582 17.81 -11.15 26.82
N VAL A 583 17.02 -11.76 25.92
CA VAL A 583 15.69 -12.32 26.24
C VAL A 583 15.80 -13.52 27.19
N MET A 584 16.81 -14.38 27.00
CA MET A 584 17.08 -15.56 27.84
C MET A 584 17.66 -15.18 29.23
N SER A 585 18.41 -14.08 29.32
CA SER A 585 19.01 -13.55 30.56
C SER A 585 18.11 -12.55 31.30
N ALA A 586 16.94 -12.21 30.76
CA ALA A 586 15.97 -11.36 31.45
C ALA A 586 15.37 -12.09 32.66
N ASN A 587 15.34 -11.42 33.82
CA ASN A 587 14.77 -11.96 35.06
C ASN A 587 13.25 -11.71 35.20
N THR A 588 12.64 -11.09 34.20
CA THR A 588 11.21 -10.73 34.17
C THR A 588 10.57 -11.23 32.87
N ALA A 589 9.35 -11.75 32.99
CA ALA A 589 8.58 -12.21 31.83
C ALA A 589 7.90 -11.01 31.15
N PHE A 590 8.28 -10.71 29.90
CA PHE A 590 7.68 -9.68 29.08
C PHE A 590 6.19 -9.99 28.89
N GLY A 591 5.31 -9.13 29.43
CA GLY A 591 3.87 -9.37 29.40
C GLY A 591 3.42 -10.57 30.25
N GLY A 592 4.22 -10.97 31.25
CA GLY A 592 3.95 -12.17 32.07
C GLY A 592 2.57 -12.18 32.74
N ASP A 593 1.96 -11.03 32.99
CA ASP A 593 0.62 -10.95 33.57
C ASP A 593 -0.46 -11.43 32.60
N PHE A 594 -0.34 -11.11 31.30
CA PHE A 594 -1.19 -11.65 30.24
C PHE A 594 -1.01 -13.17 30.11
N TYR A 595 0.23 -13.65 30.00
CA TYR A 595 0.50 -15.09 29.86
C TYR A 595 0.06 -15.90 31.09
N ARG A 596 0.23 -15.36 32.32
CA ARG A 596 -0.31 -15.99 33.53
C ARG A 596 -1.84 -15.94 33.58
N SER A 597 -2.47 -14.89 33.04
CA SER A 597 -3.94 -14.80 33.01
C SER A 597 -4.59 -15.92 32.19
N LEU A 598 -3.95 -16.37 31.10
CA LEU A 598 -4.41 -17.52 30.29
C LEU A 598 -4.48 -18.84 31.07
N ALA A 599 -3.71 -18.97 32.17
CA ALA A 599 -3.72 -20.12 33.09
C ALA A 599 -3.53 -21.49 32.42
N LEU A 600 -2.69 -21.57 31.38
CA LEU A 600 -2.43 -22.81 30.62
C LEU A 600 -1.75 -23.87 31.50
N PRO A 601 -2.36 -25.05 31.74
CA PRO A 601 -1.80 -26.06 32.65
C PRO A 601 -0.43 -26.62 32.26
N TRP A 602 -0.03 -26.46 30.99
CA TRP A 602 1.27 -26.90 30.45
C TRP A 602 2.31 -25.76 30.36
N VAL A 603 1.99 -24.55 30.79
CA VAL A 603 2.93 -23.41 30.89
C VAL A 603 2.93 -22.84 32.32
N PRO A 604 3.32 -23.64 33.34
CA PRO A 604 3.32 -23.18 34.74
C PRO A 604 4.36 -22.09 35.01
N ASP A 605 5.43 -22.01 34.21
CA ASP A 605 6.47 -20.98 34.27
C ASP A 605 6.57 -20.23 32.94
N VAL A 606 6.00 -19.01 32.93
CA VAL A 606 6.03 -18.09 31.79
C VAL A 606 7.42 -17.49 31.54
N LEU A 607 8.29 -17.42 32.57
CA LEU A 607 9.67 -16.96 32.39
C LEU A 607 10.50 -18.07 31.71
N ARG A 608 10.24 -19.34 32.05
CA ARG A 608 10.89 -20.46 31.37
C ARG A 608 10.47 -20.57 29.90
N ASP A 609 9.21 -20.32 29.58
CA ASP A 609 8.75 -20.24 28.18
C ASP A 609 9.42 -19.07 27.42
N GLN A 610 9.60 -17.91 28.06
CA GLN A 610 10.38 -16.81 27.51
C GLN A 610 11.85 -17.19 27.26
N GLN A 611 12.50 -17.88 28.19
CA GLN A 611 13.88 -18.35 28.02
C GLN A 611 14.02 -19.30 26.82
N LEU A 612 13.05 -20.19 26.61
CA LEU A 612 12.98 -21.03 25.42
C LEU A 612 12.80 -20.18 24.14
N GLY A 613 11.98 -19.13 24.20
CA GLY A 613 11.87 -18.13 23.11
C GLY A 613 13.19 -17.41 22.81
N GLY A 614 13.94 -16.98 23.83
CA GLY A 614 15.27 -16.39 23.67
C GLY A 614 16.28 -17.35 23.02
N GLY A 615 16.28 -18.61 23.45
CA GLY A 615 17.07 -19.68 22.82
C GLY A 615 16.68 -19.96 21.37
N LEU A 616 15.38 -19.92 21.05
CA LEU A 616 14.89 -20.03 19.67
C LEU A 616 15.30 -18.83 18.82
N ALA A 617 15.24 -17.60 19.35
CA ALA A 617 15.71 -16.40 18.65
C ALA A 617 17.22 -16.44 18.34
N TRP A 618 18.02 -16.96 19.29
CA TRP A 618 19.45 -17.16 19.10
C TRP A 618 19.72 -18.23 18.02
N ALA A 619 19.16 -19.44 18.16
CA ALA A 619 19.37 -20.54 17.22
C ALA A 619 18.82 -20.26 15.81
N ALA A 620 17.77 -19.45 15.70
CA ALA A 620 17.20 -19.06 14.41
C ALA A 620 18.08 -18.10 13.59
N GLY A 621 19.17 -17.56 14.15
CA GLY A 621 20.13 -16.73 13.40
C GLY A 621 20.92 -17.52 12.34
N GLU A 622 21.23 -18.80 12.62
CA GLU A 622 22.17 -19.61 11.84
C GLU A 622 21.61 -20.06 10.48
N VAL A 623 20.36 -20.55 10.44
CA VAL A 623 19.75 -21.08 9.20
C VAL A 623 19.57 -20.00 8.12
N PRO A 624 19.07 -18.78 8.43
CA PRO A 624 19.05 -17.64 7.51
C PRO A 624 20.46 -17.23 7.03
N LEU A 625 21.45 -17.23 7.93
CA LEU A 625 22.83 -16.88 7.59
C LEU A 625 23.40 -17.84 6.54
N LEU A 626 23.26 -19.15 6.76
CA LEU A 626 23.69 -20.19 5.82
C LEU A 626 22.98 -20.05 4.45
N LEU A 627 21.67 -19.78 4.43
CA LEU A 627 20.92 -19.57 3.19
C LEU A 627 21.39 -18.32 2.42
N VAL A 628 21.67 -17.21 3.11
CA VAL A 628 22.15 -15.97 2.48
C VAL A 628 23.58 -16.11 1.99
N VAL A 629 24.48 -16.74 2.76
CA VAL A 629 25.86 -17.02 2.35
C VAL A 629 25.89 -17.94 1.13
N LEU A 630 25.13 -19.04 1.14
CA LEU A 630 25.01 -19.94 -0.01
C LEU A 630 24.45 -19.20 -1.25
N ALA A 631 23.43 -18.36 -1.08
CA ALA A 631 22.88 -17.56 -2.17
C ALA A 631 23.89 -16.54 -2.72
N LEU A 632 24.71 -15.91 -1.88
CA LEU A 632 25.76 -14.98 -2.30
C LEU A 632 26.92 -15.70 -3.01
N LEU A 633 27.37 -16.85 -2.51
CA LEU A 633 28.39 -17.68 -3.16
C LEU A 633 27.94 -18.16 -4.54
N VAL A 634 26.71 -18.68 -4.66
CA VAL A 634 26.12 -19.10 -5.95
C VAL A 634 25.90 -17.92 -6.90
N GLN A 635 25.61 -16.72 -6.38
CA GLN A 635 25.54 -15.51 -7.21
C GLN A 635 26.92 -15.07 -7.71
N TRP A 636 27.94 -15.11 -6.85
CA TRP A 636 29.30 -14.69 -7.16
C TRP A 636 29.96 -15.64 -8.16
N SER A 637 29.95 -16.95 -7.91
CA SER A 637 30.43 -17.97 -8.86
C SER A 637 29.80 -17.80 -10.25
N ARG A 638 28.48 -17.63 -10.33
CA ARG A 638 27.77 -17.37 -11.59
C ARG A 638 28.06 -15.99 -12.17
N GLN A 639 28.47 -15.00 -11.39
CA GLN A 639 28.86 -13.69 -11.93
C GLN A 639 30.22 -13.79 -12.61
N ASP A 640 31.16 -14.48 -11.98
CA ASP A 640 32.53 -14.61 -12.44
C ASP A 640 32.61 -15.54 -13.66
N GLU A 641 31.87 -16.66 -13.67
CA GLU A 641 31.66 -17.50 -14.86
C GLU A 641 31.09 -16.71 -16.05
N ARG A 642 30.22 -15.72 -15.80
CA ARG A 642 29.69 -14.81 -16.84
C ARG A 642 30.65 -13.68 -17.18
N SER A 643 31.64 -13.37 -16.34
CA SER A 643 32.69 -12.37 -16.59
C SER A 643 33.83 -12.97 -17.40
N ALA A 644 34.32 -14.16 -17.03
CA ALA A 644 35.22 -14.99 -17.82
C ALA A 644 34.66 -15.15 -19.24
N ARG A 645 33.46 -15.75 -19.39
CA ARG A 645 32.77 -15.86 -20.69
C ARG A 645 32.50 -14.54 -21.43
N ARG A 646 32.72 -13.35 -20.85
CA ARG A 646 32.73 -12.07 -21.58
C ARG A 646 34.14 -11.65 -21.98
N ALA A 647 35.14 -11.86 -21.12
CA ALA A 647 36.56 -11.68 -21.44
C ALA A 647 36.99 -12.64 -22.55
N ASP A 648 36.66 -13.93 -22.45
CA ASP A 648 36.95 -14.95 -23.46
C ASP A 648 36.46 -14.50 -24.84
N ARG A 649 35.17 -14.14 -24.97
CA ARG A 649 34.59 -13.61 -26.22
C ARG A 649 35.16 -12.27 -26.67
N HIS A 650 35.68 -11.45 -25.75
CA HIS A 650 36.31 -10.18 -26.10
C HIS A 650 37.69 -10.43 -26.74
N ALA A 651 38.49 -11.32 -26.15
CA ALA A 651 39.77 -11.77 -26.70
C ALA A 651 39.58 -12.51 -28.04
N GLU A 652 38.55 -13.37 -28.16
CA GLU A 652 38.18 -14.00 -29.44
C GLU A 652 37.82 -12.98 -30.55
N THR A 653 37.27 -11.81 -30.19
CA THR A 653 36.77 -10.81 -31.16
C THR A 653 37.77 -9.70 -31.48
N HIS A 654 38.63 -9.33 -30.52
CA HIS A 654 39.53 -8.17 -30.61
C HIS A 654 41.01 -8.53 -30.45
N GLY A 655 41.35 -9.80 -30.26
CA GLY A 655 42.68 -10.23 -29.84
C GLY A 655 42.95 -9.87 -28.38
N ASP A 656 44.11 -10.27 -27.88
CA ASP A 656 44.48 -10.12 -26.47
C ASP A 656 45.06 -8.72 -26.16
N ALA A 657 44.55 -7.68 -26.83
CA ALA A 657 45.12 -6.34 -26.88
C ALA A 657 45.30 -5.66 -25.51
N ASP A 658 44.39 -5.94 -24.55
CA ASP A 658 44.51 -5.48 -23.16
C ASP A 658 45.66 -6.18 -22.42
N LEU A 659 45.88 -7.48 -22.67
CA LEU A 659 47.01 -8.22 -22.11
C LEU A 659 48.34 -7.86 -22.81
N ASP A 660 48.34 -7.59 -24.11
CA ASP A 660 49.53 -7.04 -24.80
C ASP A 660 49.89 -5.64 -24.32
N ALA A 661 48.91 -4.75 -24.10
CA ALA A 661 49.13 -3.44 -23.50
C ALA A 661 49.63 -3.54 -22.04
N TYR A 662 49.09 -4.48 -21.26
CA TYR A 662 49.55 -4.76 -19.89
C TYR A 662 50.97 -5.34 -19.88
N ASN A 663 51.28 -6.26 -20.79
CA ASN A 663 52.63 -6.80 -20.99
C ASN A 663 53.62 -5.72 -21.44
N ALA A 664 53.20 -4.78 -22.30
CA ALA A 664 54.01 -3.64 -22.69
C ALA A 664 54.26 -2.67 -21.51
N MET A 665 53.27 -2.47 -20.64
CA MET A 665 53.41 -1.67 -19.41
C MET A 665 54.36 -2.34 -18.40
N LEU A 666 54.22 -3.66 -18.16
CA LEU A 666 55.18 -4.42 -17.36
C LEU A 666 56.60 -4.40 -17.95
N ARG A 667 56.75 -4.48 -19.27
CA ARG A 667 58.05 -4.33 -19.94
C ARG A 667 58.64 -2.93 -19.72
N ARG A 668 57.85 -1.86 -19.74
CA ARG A 668 58.34 -0.50 -19.40
C ARG A 668 58.82 -0.44 -17.94
N LEU A 669 58.02 -0.91 -16.99
CA LEU A 669 58.41 -0.99 -15.57
C LEU A 669 59.66 -1.86 -15.33
N ALA A 670 59.91 -2.86 -16.17
CA ALA A 670 61.11 -3.71 -16.08
C ALA A 670 62.34 -3.15 -16.82
N THR A 671 62.17 -2.19 -17.74
CA THR A 671 63.25 -1.68 -18.61
C THR A 671 63.71 -0.26 -18.25
N GLU A 672 62.82 0.59 -17.71
CA GLU A 672 63.16 1.98 -17.40
C GLU A 672 63.61 2.18 -15.95
N LYS A 673 64.86 2.65 -15.78
CA LYS A 673 65.20 3.51 -14.64
C LYS A 673 64.29 4.74 -14.65
N ALA A 674 63.95 5.26 -13.48
CA ALA A 674 63.12 6.46 -13.36
C ALA A 674 63.68 7.63 -14.20
N PRO A 675 62.81 8.41 -14.88
CA PRO A 675 63.25 9.48 -15.77
C PRO A 675 63.93 10.60 -14.97
N PHE A 676 65.09 11.04 -15.46
CA PHE A 676 65.80 12.21 -14.95
C PHE A 676 65.06 13.48 -15.40
N VAL A 677 65.03 14.52 -14.57
CA VAL A 677 64.31 15.77 -14.85
C VAL A 677 65.28 16.96 -14.87
N ALA A 678 65.25 17.68 -16.00
CA ALA A 678 65.71 19.06 -16.22
C ALA A 678 67.19 19.42 -16.00
N GLU A 679 67.90 19.53 -17.12
CA GLU A 679 68.80 20.63 -17.55
C GLU A 679 68.83 20.54 -19.11
N GLY A 680 69.04 21.58 -19.91
CA GLY A 680 69.25 23.01 -19.64
C GLY A 680 70.03 23.62 -20.82
N ASP A 681 69.40 24.52 -21.60
CA ASP A 681 69.96 25.16 -22.82
C ASP A 681 70.32 24.19 -24.00
N GLU A 682 70.53 24.59 -25.26
CA GLU A 682 70.67 25.94 -25.87
C GLU A 682 70.22 25.97 -27.37
N ILE A 683 70.17 27.16 -28.00
CA ILE A 683 70.31 27.47 -29.46
C ILE A 683 69.12 27.19 -30.45
N ARG A 684 68.41 28.29 -30.82
CA ARG A 684 68.22 28.90 -32.19
C ARG A 684 67.67 28.08 -33.39
N ASP A 685 67.08 28.65 -34.45
CA ASP A 685 66.76 30.04 -34.88
C ASP A 685 65.43 30.06 -35.71
N GLU A 686 64.89 31.27 -35.93
CA GLU A 686 63.98 31.82 -36.99
C GLU A 686 63.24 30.91 -38.02
N ALA A 687 62.09 31.31 -38.62
CA ALA A 687 61.56 32.65 -38.89
C ALA A 687 60.02 32.73 -38.96
N GLY A 688 59.45 33.94 -38.82
CA GLY A 688 58.00 34.17 -38.95
C GLY A 688 57.50 35.56 -38.52
N HIS A 689 57.96 36.64 -39.17
CA HIS A 689 57.32 37.97 -39.09
C HIS A 689 55.96 37.97 -39.85
N THR A 690 54.98 38.84 -39.59
CA THR A 690 55.06 40.30 -39.33
C THR A 690 54.05 40.86 -38.29
N GLU A 691 54.34 42.09 -37.84
CA GLU A 691 53.50 43.25 -37.42
C GLU A 691 51.96 43.14 -37.55
N GLU A 692 51.11 43.82 -36.75
CA GLU A 692 51.25 44.82 -35.66
C GLU A 692 50.11 44.55 -34.61
N VAL A 693 49.73 45.31 -33.56
CA VAL A 693 49.87 46.74 -33.16
C VAL A 693 50.15 46.85 -31.64
N ARG A 694 50.77 47.96 -31.18
CA ARG A 694 50.98 48.28 -29.74
C ARG A 694 49.71 48.73 -28.98
N GLY A 695 49.67 48.49 -27.66
CA GLY A 695 48.60 48.96 -26.77
C GLY A 695 48.88 48.73 -25.27
N ASP A 696 49.92 49.38 -24.72
CA ASP A 696 50.32 49.23 -23.31
C ASP A 696 49.29 49.78 -22.31
N ALA A 697 49.19 49.14 -21.14
CA ALA A 697 48.37 49.61 -20.02
C ALA A 697 48.99 49.28 -18.65
N ALA A 698 49.58 50.28 -17.98
CA ALA A 698 49.98 50.21 -16.57
C ALA A 698 49.77 51.57 -15.88
N ALA A 699 49.36 51.50 -14.61
CA ALA A 699 48.93 52.59 -13.71
C ALA A 699 50.15 53.40 -13.14
N PRO A 700 50.01 54.39 -12.19
CA PRO A 700 48.80 54.81 -11.43
C PRO A 700 48.57 56.33 -11.25
N GLY A 701 47.42 56.70 -10.65
CA GLY A 701 47.09 58.09 -10.29
C GLY A 701 45.88 58.25 -9.33
N GLU A 702 46.10 59.00 -8.25
CA GLU A 702 45.26 59.28 -7.08
C GLU A 702 43.84 59.91 -7.24
N ARG A 703 43.02 59.77 -6.16
CA ARG A 703 41.84 60.58 -5.71
C ARG A 703 40.52 60.51 -6.51
N GLY A 704 39.38 60.67 -5.82
CA GLY A 704 38.10 61.07 -6.48
C GLY A 704 36.77 60.47 -5.96
N THR A 705 36.38 60.85 -4.74
CA THR A 705 35.00 60.91 -4.18
C THR A 705 33.73 60.51 -5.00
N THR A 706 32.81 59.84 -4.29
CA THR A 706 31.31 59.95 -4.33
C THR A 706 30.48 59.48 -5.55
N GLY A 707 29.76 58.37 -5.34
CA GLY A 707 28.28 58.33 -5.40
C GLY A 707 27.56 58.17 -6.76
N GLY A 708 26.28 57.75 -6.72
CA GLY A 708 25.37 57.81 -7.88
C GLY A 708 24.58 56.52 -8.19
N THR A 709 23.33 56.45 -7.73
CA THR A 709 22.36 55.36 -8.01
C THR A 709 21.67 55.52 -9.37
N THR A 710 20.97 54.48 -9.85
CA THR A 710 20.05 54.42 -11.02
C THR A 710 20.70 54.43 -12.42
N ALA A 711 20.29 53.70 -13.48
CA ALA A 711 19.12 52.87 -13.88
C ALA A 711 18.15 53.51 -14.91
N VAL A 712 17.50 52.63 -15.71
CA VAL A 712 16.33 52.85 -16.62
C VAL A 712 16.58 53.24 -18.10
N VAL A 713 16.40 52.23 -18.98
CA VAL A 713 15.62 52.18 -20.26
C VAL A 713 15.54 53.39 -21.21
N ALA A 714 15.99 53.20 -22.47
CA ALA A 714 15.31 53.50 -23.77
C ALA A 714 16.21 53.06 -24.95
N GLY A 715 15.76 52.81 -26.20
CA GLY A 715 14.40 52.74 -26.77
C GLY A 715 14.41 52.55 -28.30
N GLN A 716 13.28 52.08 -28.86
CA GLN A 716 12.88 52.06 -30.29
C GLN A 716 13.68 51.28 -31.39
N ARG A 717 12.91 50.55 -32.22
CA ARG A 717 13.16 50.28 -33.66
C ARG A 717 12.57 51.44 -34.51
N PRO A 718 12.73 51.44 -35.84
CA PRO A 718 11.57 51.00 -36.65
C PRO A 718 11.92 50.23 -37.96
N ASP A 719 10.89 49.60 -38.55
CA ASP A 719 10.68 49.22 -39.98
C ASP A 719 11.74 48.36 -40.72
N GLY A 720 11.46 47.69 -41.85
CA GLY A 720 10.19 47.40 -42.55
C GLY A 720 10.43 46.90 -43.99
N GLY A 721 9.74 45.85 -44.46
CA GLY A 721 9.89 45.30 -45.83
C GLY A 721 9.45 43.83 -45.96
N ALA A 722 9.14 43.37 -47.19
CA ALA A 722 8.56 42.03 -47.46
C ALA A 722 8.97 41.44 -48.84
N ASP A 723 8.78 40.12 -48.97
CA ASP A 723 8.79 39.25 -50.19
C ASP A 723 9.89 39.40 -51.26
N GLU A 724 10.59 38.29 -51.58
CA GLU A 724 10.44 37.58 -52.88
C GLU A 724 11.15 36.20 -52.90
N ARG A 725 11.15 35.48 -54.04
CA ARG A 725 11.46 34.03 -54.14
C ARG A 725 12.67 33.66 -55.02
N ALA A 726 13.55 32.79 -54.52
CA ALA A 726 14.46 31.91 -55.29
C ALA A 726 14.98 30.74 -54.38
N GLY A 727 15.48 29.59 -54.86
CA GLY A 727 15.55 29.11 -56.25
C GLY A 727 16.52 27.93 -56.56
N THR A 728 16.42 26.77 -55.87
CA THR A 728 17.19 25.49 -56.10
C THR A 728 18.72 25.52 -55.79
N ALA A 729 19.48 24.43 -55.53
CA ALA A 729 19.34 22.94 -55.58
C ALA A 729 20.31 22.30 -54.48
N ALA A 730 20.90 21.08 -54.44
CA ALA A 730 20.67 19.62 -54.73
C ALA A 730 21.97 18.84 -54.29
N GLU A 731 22.11 17.51 -54.11
CA GLU A 731 21.26 16.39 -53.59
C GLU A 731 21.49 16.29 -52.03
N ARG A 732 21.21 15.31 -51.16
CA ARG A 732 21.07 13.82 -51.10
C ARG A 732 22.43 13.08 -51.21
N ARG A 733 22.67 11.93 -50.54
CA ARG A 733 21.78 10.81 -50.12
C ARG A 733 22.15 10.18 -48.74
N PRO A 734 21.25 9.39 -48.13
CA PRO A 734 21.51 8.62 -46.90
C PRO A 734 22.05 7.19 -47.15
N PHE A 735 22.53 6.54 -46.08
CA PHE A 735 23.12 5.20 -46.07
C PHE A 735 22.09 4.05 -46.12
N VAL A 736 22.45 2.90 -46.69
CA VAL A 736 21.59 1.70 -46.88
C VAL A 736 22.27 0.46 -46.31
N ALA A 737 21.50 -0.43 -45.67
CA ALA A 737 21.98 -1.72 -45.18
C ALA A 737 21.58 -2.88 -46.12
N PRO A 738 22.45 -3.87 -46.38
CA PRO A 738 22.21 -4.90 -47.40
C PRO A 738 21.48 -6.17 -46.90
N ARG A 739 20.72 -6.74 -47.83
CA ARG A 739 20.16 -8.10 -47.94
C ARG A 739 20.08 -8.38 -49.46
N ASP A 740 20.08 -9.60 -49.99
CA ASP A 740 20.12 -10.96 -49.44
C ASP A 740 21.06 -11.82 -50.31
N ARG A 741 21.34 -13.06 -49.89
CA ARG A 741 21.37 -14.19 -50.84
C ARG A 741 20.96 -15.50 -50.17
N ARG A 742 20.19 -16.30 -50.90
CA ARG A 742 20.14 -17.75 -50.80
C ARG A 742 20.92 -18.32 -51.97
N ASP A 743 21.38 -19.55 -51.83
CA ASP A 743 21.43 -20.55 -52.90
C ASP A 743 21.06 -21.90 -52.25
N ASP A 744 20.48 -22.82 -53.02
CA ASP A 744 19.98 -24.13 -52.56
C ASP A 744 20.96 -25.27 -52.95
N GLY A 745 21.01 -26.36 -52.19
CA GLY A 745 21.81 -27.54 -52.54
C GLY A 745 21.89 -28.63 -51.47
N GLU A 746 21.27 -29.79 -51.78
CA GLU A 746 21.27 -31.10 -51.09
C GLU A 746 20.88 -31.15 -49.58
#